data_AF-A0A1F3T9Q0-F1
#
_entry.id   AF-A0A1F3T9Q0-F1
#
_cell.length_a   1.000
_cell.length_b   1.000
_cell.length_c   1.000
_cell.angle_alpha   90.00
_cell.angle_beta   90.00
_cell.angle_gamma   90.00
#
_symmetry.space_group_name_H-M   'P 1'
#
loop_
_entity.id
_entity.type
_entity.pdbx_description
1 polymer ?
#
loop_
_entity_poly.entity_id
_entity_poly.type
_entity_poly.pdbx_seq_one_letter_code
_entity_poly.pdbx_strand_id
1 'polypeptide(L)'
;MCKINIFLFLLLYTFCSIASEDSLNSEEFRKNLSEMYNRANKTIKLVRQQITENQHAPFLADLYLQLGELLAQKANIVYYIKMESNEQSSETITTSLNNFKEVVSNQKEAIAIFNRLLDEFPHFDKKGKVLYLLATSYKSIDEIPAFISTTKKLLDEYAKTKEAARAQLLLGQYFFEKKMYNEAEKNLEPVLKSEFVHEKNLARYHTGIIHTIFERNKQALECFEKIITDVELKDSQSSFEISLKSKSVKSNLKREALIDSIKPFTSLYQKDADPVGYYSKIAPTEILFQETIEKLAYRYIYLKQFQFAIKLLRTLSERTVNVQQVINIYQEVLLMIPVKERIDLPVEEIQFLLERYNSWINYYKVPPQFTKQSYVFFEKQVRDLGTRAHDFSKQMFHSLKPSPSKTDKNKNLQEKMQYYAQKSIHYYHLYLAYFKGSGNAVKIAMNLADVYFQQEDYINSGDFYLRTYADEFGKTTKQQKIELIKNSLYCLQKEKDYSFYELLRGKGLLIEVLTIYINSDTKLKSDPKLNFILAKSRYEQGFYDIAIEELYTFIKKFKDSKYAMDAANLILDYFNTKNDFPQLVQACERLLTLKLNNRPFNQKVAGIKKQAQMNQLQSQVEAFDDYDSFSQGKTYLKAALSSGDVKLMSLALQNALAQSKKEKDIDTFFKTASVLANSEKTPSKRFNILGSMAQENVRITRYYAAMEIYQTLASNQQNQEANRSSAYTDSLNIATALRDWEKIHTLSESPFWQKVPAATKDRLRNQLIDILESPISLSDDMQNMLTRVGLTDEIVLAMYKASNRLNNSYISLMQKEVGRKCSRQKGLPVCHWKKVEQLDKEVEVFEEQLQKSKLDLKAVELNATHFQKILKEFTQASNSSDPHLEILVSLRSAYLYNLLSKFLTRVAVANPPLKDVLASKALDSSKTAAQYLSRCKKIIEVQSILTPANKYCFKGQNPSLENALNYNNVNEYPEFEKINEENDYLNDQKNLFSSTNGDEALLNIATKYYTDGKINYALAAAESGASMGGKSVPLFNAIIGCSVVNLGHHNEAKYYLKNASDYKGLKSKCLSKLKSMEKDIL
;
A
#
# COMPACT_ATOMS: atom_id res chain seq x y z
N MET A 1 -61.76 -1.17 -8.61
CA MET A 1 -62.48 -2.46 -8.63
C MET A 1 -62.73 -3.06 -10.03
N CYS A 2 -62.16 -2.55 -11.13
CA CYS A 2 -62.38 -3.13 -12.49
C CYS A 2 -61.18 -3.92 -13.08
N LYS A 3 -60.14 -4.24 -12.29
CA LYS A 3 -58.93 -4.95 -12.76
C LYS A 3 -58.83 -6.43 -12.34
N ILE A 4 -59.80 -6.94 -11.59
CA ILE A 4 -59.79 -8.33 -11.10
C ILE A 4 -60.48 -9.30 -12.08
N ASN A 5 -61.39 -8.82 -12.94
CA ASN A 5 -62.15 -9.71 -13.83
C ASN A 5 -61.35 -10.24 -15.03
N ILE A 6 -60.31 -9.55 -15.51
CA ILE A 6 -59.53 -10.00 -16.68
C ILE A 6 -58.51 -11.09 -16.30
N PHE A 7 -57.99 -11.07 -15.06
CA PHE A 7 -57.06 -12.10 -14.58
C PHE A 7 -57.79 -13.42 -14.26
N LEU A 8 -59.04 -13.36 -13.81
CA LEU A 8 -59.91 -14.53 -13.65
C LEU A 8 -60.28 -15.15 -15.00
N PHE A 9 -60.54 -14.33 -16.03
CA PHE A 9 -60.95 -14.81 -17.36
C PHE A 9 -59.81 -15.53 -18.11
N LEU A 10 -58.56 -15.11 -17.93
CA LEU A 10 -57.38 -15.76 -18.51
C LEU A 10 -56.98 -17.03 -17.77
N LEU A 11 -57.13 -17.06 -16.43
CA LEU A 11 -56.99 -18.29 -15.64
C LEU A 11 -58.06 -19.32 -16.02
N LEU A 12 -59.31 -18.90 -16.24
CA LEU A 12 -60.39 -19.78 -16.69
C LEU A 12 -60.11 -20.43 -18.06
N TYR A 13 -59.45 -19.72 -19.00
CA TYR A 13 -59.11 -20.29 -20.32
C TYR A 13 -57.93 -21.27 -20.29
N THR A 14 -56.90 -21.02 -19.46
CA THR A 14 -55.78 -21.97 -19.28
C THR A 14 -56.17 -23.18 -18.45
N PHE A 15 -57.04 -23.00 -17.45
CA PHE A 15 -57.66 -24.12 -16.74
C PHE A 15 -58.59 -24.92 -17.66
N CYS A 16 -59.24 -24.31 -18.66
CA CYS A 16 -60.10 -25.03 -19.59
C CYS A 16 -59.33 -26.00 -20.50
N SER A 17 -58.07 -25.71 -20.84
CA SER A 17 -57.25 -26.60 -21.68
C SER A 17 -56.68 -27.78 -20.88
N ILE A 18 -56.21 -27.56 -19.65
CA ILE A 18 -55.76 -28.63 -18.74
C ILE A 18 -56.95 -29.45 -18.23
N ALA A 19 -58.08 -28.79 -17.95
CA ALA A 19 -59.32 -29.46 -17.63
C ALA A 19 -59.84 -30.27 -18.82
N SER A 20 -59.60 -29.88 -20.07
CA SER A 20 -60.10 -30.62 -21.23
C SER A 20 -59.48 -32.01 -21.37
N GLU A 21 -58.18 -32.15 -21.10
CA GLU A 21 -57.48 -33.44 -21.24
C GLU A 21 -57.73 -34.35 -20.02
N ASP A 22 -57.80 -33.76 -18.82
CA ASP A 22 -58.18 -34.46 -17.58
C ASP A 22 -59.69 -34.81 -17.57
N SER A 23 -60.56 -33.98 -18.19
CA SER A 23 -61.99 -34.27 -18.37
C SER A 23 -62.23 -35.31 -19.44
N LEU A 24 -61.50 -35.27 -20.56
CA LEU A 24 -61.58 -36.28 -21.63
C LEU A 24 -61.18 -37.67 -21.09
N ASN A 25 -60.08 -37.76 -20.35
CA ASN A 25 -59.65 -39.01 -19.71
C ASN A 25 -60.62 -39.46 -18.61
N SER A 26 -61.21 -38.54 -17.84
CA SER A 26 -62.21 -38.88 -16.82
C SER A 26 -63.54 -39.37 -17.42
N GLU A 27 -64.00 -38.76 -18.52
CA GLU A 27 -65.21 -39.18 -19.23
C GLU A 27 -65.02 -40.57 -19.87
N GLU A 28 -63.87 -40.81 -20.49
CA GLU A 28 -63.54 -42.10 -21.06
C GLU A 28 -63.42 -43.20 -19.98
N PHE A 29 -62.79 -42.88 -18.84
CA PHE A 29 -62.68 -43.78 -17.69
C PHE A 29 -64.06 -44.18 -17.12
N ARG A 30 -64.96 -43.21 -16.92
CA ARG A 30 -66.35 -43.44 -16.46
C ARG A 30 -67.14 -44.29 -17.43
N LYS A 31 -67.00 -44.01 -18.73
CA LYS A 31 -67.62 -44.80 -19.79
C LYS A 31 -67.18 -46.26 -19.71
N ASN A 32 -65.88 -46.50 -19.57
CA ASN A 32 -65.31 -47.85 -19.45
C ASN A 32 -65.81 -48.59 -18.19
N LEU A 33 -65.88 -47.94 -17.02
CA LEU A 33 -66.41 -48.55 -15.79
C LEU A 33 -67.90 -48.93 -15.90
N SER A 34 -68.71 -48.07 -16.54
CA SER A 34 -70.12 -48.33 -16.79
C SER A 34 -70.33 -49.53 -17.72
N GLU A 35 -69.53 -49.64 -18.79
CA GLU A 35 -69.54 -50.80 -19.69
C GLU A 35 -69.19 -52.11 -18.95
N MET A 36 -68.19 -52.09 -18.07
CA MET A 36 -67.81 -53.24 -17.25
C MET A 36 -68.93 -53.68 -16.29
N TYR A 37 -69.59 -52.74 -15.60
CA TYR A 37 -70.68 -53.02 -14.66
C TYR A 37 -71.87 -53.70 -15.35
N ASN A 38 -72.31 -53.16 -16.49
CA ASN A 38 -73.44 -53.69 -17.25
C ASN A 38 -73.15 -55.11 -17.76
N ARG A 39 -71.92 -55.37 -18.21
CA ARG A 39 -71.48 -56.69 -18.65
C ARG A 39 -71.49 -57.71 -17.50
N ALA A 40 -70.98 -57.34 -16.32
CA ALA A 40 -70.97 -58.21 -15.14
C ALA A 40 -72.39 -58.61 -14.70
N ASN A 41 -73.31 -57.64 -14.58
CA ASN A 41 -74.70 -57.89 -14.21
C ASN A 41 -75.44 -58.85 -15.16
N LYS A 42 -75.28 -58.63 -16.47
CA LYS A 42 -75.87 -59.50 -17.49
C LYS A 42 -75.35 -60.94 -17.36
N THR A 43 -74.04 -61.09 -17.13
CA THR A 43 -73.39 -62.39 -17.02
C THR A 43 -73.81 -63.12 -15.74
N ILE A 44 -73.90 -62.44 -14.59
CA ILE A 44 -74.37 -63.03 -13.31
C ILE A 44 -75.78 -63.61 -13.47
N LYS A 45 -76.69 -62.89 -14.12
CA LYS A 45 -78.06 -63.37 -14.36
C LYS A 45 -78.08 -64.66 -15.19
N LEU A 46 -77.26 -64.73 -16.23
CA LEU A 46 -77.13 -65.91 -17.10
C LEU A 46 -76.55 -67.10 -16.33
N VAL A 47 -75.48 -66.90 -15.55
CA VAL A 47 -74.86 -67.99 -14.77
C VAL A 47 -75.81 -68.51 -13.68
N ARG A 48 -76.58 -67.64 -13.00
CA ARG A 48 -77.60 -68.06 -12.02
C ARG A 48 -78.69 -68.93 -12.67
N GLN A 49 -79.12 -68.57 -13.88
CA GLN A 49 -80.07 -69.38 -14.66
C GLN A 49 -79.47 -70.75 -14.99
N GLN A 50 -78.23 -70.79 -15.50
CA GLN A 50 -77.53 -72.04 -15.81
C GLN A 50 -77.37 -72.95 -14.58
N ILE A 51 -77.07 -72.40 -13.40
CA ILE A 51 -76.98 -73.18 -12.15
C ILE A 51 -78.34 -73.81 -11.80
N THR A 52 -79.44 -73.07 -11.99
CA THR A 52 -80.80 -73.56 -11.67
C THR A 52 -81.24 -74.67 -12.63
N GLU A 53 -80.86 -74.55 -13.91
CA GLU A 53 -81.21 -75.51 -14.97
C GLU A 53 -80.32 -76.78 -14.96
N ASN A 54 -79.13 -76.74 -14.34
CA ASN A 54 -78.11 -77.80 -14.44
C ASN A 54 -77.65 -78.38 -13.09
N GLN A 55 -78.58 -78.66 -12.15
CA GLN A 55 -78.26 -79.09 -10.78
C GLN A 55 -77.52 -80.44 -10.65
N HIS A 56 -77.44 -81.26 -11.70
CA HIS A 56 -76.72 -82.53 -11.71
C HIS A 56 -75.53 -82.56 -12.69
N ALA A 57 -75.15 -81.42 -13.25
CA ALA A 57 -74.06 -81.36 -14.24
C ALA A 57 -72.68 -81.50 -13.57
N PRO A 58 -71.72 -82.19 -14.22
CA PRO A 58 -70.37 -82.39 -13.67
C PRO A 58 -69.58 -81.07 -13.55
N PHE A 59 -69.97 -80.03 -14.29
CA PHE A 59 -69.37 -78.69 -14.26
C PHE A 59 -70.13 -77.71 -13.33
N LEU A 60 -71.05 -78.19 -12.50
CA LEU A 60 -71.80 -77.34 -11.57
C LEU A 60 -70.87 -76.59 -10.60
N ALA A 61 -69.80 -77.23 -10.13
CA ALA A 61 -68.75 -76.61 -9.32
C ALA A 61 -68.06 -75.44 -10.05
N ASP A 62 -67.81 -75.57 -11.36
CA ASP A 62 -67.26 -74.50 -12.20
C ASP A 62 -68.24 -73.34 -12.39
N LEU A 63 -69.55 -73.62 -12.52
CA LEU A 63 -70.57 -72.57 -12.59
C LEU A 63 -70.68 -71.81 -11.26
N TYR A 64 -70.62 -72.50 -10.12
CA TYR A 64 -70.58 -71.85 -8.81
C TYR A 64 -69.31 -71.01 -8.64
N LEU A 65 -68.15 -71.51 -9.05
CA LEU A 65 -66.90 -70.75 -9.06
C LEU A 65 -67.04 -69.49 -9.92
N GLN A 66 -67.56 -69.61 -11.15
CA GLN A 66 -67.77 -68.49 -12.06
C GLN A 66 -68.78 -67.48 -11.50
N LEU A 67 -69.86 -67.94 -10.86
CA LEU A 67 -70.81 -67.07 -10.20
C LEU A 67 -70.15 -66.27 -9.07
N GLY A 68 -69.38 -66.93 -8.21
CA GLY A 68 -68.65 -66.27 -7.13
C GLY A 68 -67.63 -65.25 -7.64
N GLU A 69 -66.87 -65.58 -8.69
CA GLU A 69 -65.93 -64.66 -9.34
C GLU A 69 -66.63 -63.42 -9.91
N LEU A 70 -67.76 -63.60 -10.60
CA LEU A 70 -68.53 -62.50 -11.17
C LEU A 70 -69.16 -61.61 -10.09
N LEU A 71 -69.64 -62.20 -8.99
CA LEU A 71 -70.18 -61.46 -7.85
C LEU A 71 -69.11 -60.61 -7.16
N ALA A 72 -67.91 -61.17 -6.94
CA ALA A 72 -66.76 -60.44 -6.41
C ALA A 72 -66.28 -59.34 -7.39
N GLN A 73 -66.23 -59.65 -8.69
CA GLN A 73 -65.88 -58.66 -9.72
C GLN A 73 -66.89 -57.51 -9.77
N LYS A 74 -68.19 -57.81 -9.69
CA LYS A 74 -69.24 -56.80 -9.60
C LYS A 74 -69.06 -55.92 -8.37
N ALA A 75 -68.78 -56.52 -7.21
CA ALA A 75 -68.53 -55.77 -5.98
C ALA A 75 -67.36 -54.78 -6.15
N ASN A 76 -66.26 -55.20 -6.77
CA ASN A 76 -65.10 -54.34 -7.06
C ASN A 76 -65.44 -53.20 -8.05
N ILE A 77 -66.17 -53.47 -9.14
CA ILE A 77 -66.57 -52.42 -10.09
C ILE A 77 -67.48 -51.39 -9.42
N VAL A 78 -68.47 -51.84 -8.64
CA VAL A 78 -69.38 -50.95 -7.90
C VAL A 78 -68.60 -50.09 -6.91
N TYR A 79 -67.61 -50.65 -6.22
CA TYR A 79 -66.74 -49.90 -5.33
C TYR A 79 -66.04 -48.74 -6.07
N TYR A 80 -65.44 -48.98 -7.23
CA TYR A 80 -64.78 -47.93 -8.01
C TYR A 80 -65.75 -46.87 -8.55
N ILE A 81 -66.92 -47.27 -9.05
CA ILE A 81 -67.97 -46.33 -9.47
C ILE A 81 -68.38 -45.42 -8.31
N LYS A 82 -68.56 -45.98 -7.10
CA LYS A 82 -68.95 -45.21 -5.91
C LYS A 82 -67.84 -44.27 -5.45
N MET A 83 -66.59 -44.71 -5.48
CA MET A 83 -65.45 -43.84 -5.15
C MET A 83 -65.34 -42.65 -6.12
N GLU A 84 -65.49 -42.88 -7.43
CA GLU A 84 -65.42 -41.80 -8.42
C GLU A 84 -66.59 -40.81 -8.33
N SER A 85 -67.79 -41.29 -7.98
CA SER A 85 -68.95 -40.41 -7.77
C SER A 85 -68.82 -39.52 -6.53
N ASN A 86 -68.15 -40.00 -5.47
CA ASN A 86 -67.99 -39.25 -4.22
C ASN A 86 -66.91 -38.14 -4.31
N GLU A 87 -65.91 -38.28 -5.18
CA GLU A 87 -64.92 -37.21 -5.41
C GLU A 87 -65.54 -35.91 -5.97
N GLN A 88 -66.73 -35.97 -6.57
CA GLN A 88 -67.45 -34.79 -7.09
C GLN A 88 -68.35 -34.10 -6.05
N SER A 89 -68.64 -34.74 -4.91
CA SER A 89 -69.54 -34.22 -3.89
C SER A 89 -68.81 -34.09 -2.55
N SER A 90 -68.46 -32.85 -2.16
CA SER A 90 -67.94 -32.54 -0.83
C SER A 90 -69.04 -32.64 0.23
N GLU A 91 -69.48 -33.85 0.57
CA GLU A 91 -70.44 -34.08 1.65
C GLU A 91 -70.02 -35.18 2.63
N THR A 92 -70.54 -35.03 3.85
CA THR A 92 -70.06 -35.53 5.15
C THR A 92 -70.11 -37.05 5.35
N ILE A 93 -69.34 -37.53 6.33
CA ILE A 93 -69.02 -38.93 6.66
C ILE A 93 -70.25 -39.85 6.89
N THR A 94 -71.43 -39.32 7.25
CA THR A 94 -72.58 -40.17 7.62
C THR A 94 -73.33 -40.79 6.44
N THR A 95 -73.21 -40.26 5.22
CA THR A 95 -73.73 -40.88 3.98
C THR A 95 -72.85 -42.00 3.43
N SER A 96 -71.62 -42.15 3.93
CA SER A 96 -70.63 -43.12 3.44
C SER A 96 -71.03 -44.59 3.69
N LEU A 97 -71.68 -44.91 4.82
CA LEU A 97 -72.04 -46.29 5.18
C LEU A 97 -73.19 -46.88 4.35
N ASN A 98 -74.16 -46.05 3.93
CA ASN A 98 -75.25 -46.51 3.05
C ASN A 98 -74.78 -46.69 1.59
N ASN A 99 -73.75 -45.95 1.16
CA ASN A 99 -73.27 -45.94 -0.22
C ASN A 99 -72.50 -47.20 -0.64
N PHE A 100 -71.94 -47.97 0.31
CA PHE A 100 -71.20 -49.23 0.05
C PHE A 100 -71.97 -50.50 0.42
N LYS A 101 -73.24 -50.39 0.82
CA LYS A 101 -74.09 -51.54 1.19
C LYS A 101 -74.20 -52.58 0.06
N GLU A 102 -74.29 -52.14 -1.19
CA GLU A 102 -74.34 -53.02 -2.36
C GLU A 102 -73.01 -53.80 -2.56
N VAL A 103 -71.86 -53.16 -2.30
CA VAL A 103 -70.54 -53.79 -2.37
C VAL A 103 -70.46 -54.93 -1.35
N VAL A 104 -70.78 -54.63 -0.09
CA VAL A 104 -70.76 -55.63 1.01
C VAL A 104 -71.75 -56.77 0.74
N SER A 105 -72.95 -56.46 0.21
CA SER A 105 -73.96 -57.48 -0.12
C SER A 105 -73.48 -58.45 -1.19
N ASN A 106 -72.96 -57.93 -2.31
CA ASN A 106 -72.47 -58.79 -3.40
C ASN A 106 -71.28 -59.64 -2.94
N GLN A 107 -70.41 -59.11 -2.08
CA GLN A 107 -69.28 -59.87 -1.57
C GLN A 107 -69.69 -60.97 -0.58
N LYS A 108 -70.63 -60.70 0.32
CA LYS A 108 -71.18 -61.72 1.22
C LYS A 108 -71.85 -62.85 0.45
N GLU A 109 -72.50 -62.53 -0.67
CA GLU A 109 -73.05 -63.54 -1.57
C GLU A 109 -71.93 -64.38 -2.21
N ALA A 110 -70.85 -63.76 -2.72
CA ALA A 110 -69.71 -64.49 -3.25
C ALA A 110 -69.08 -65.43 -2.20
N ILE A 111 -68.92 -64.95 -0.95
CA ILE A 111 -68.41 -65.75 0.17
C ILE A 111 -69.30 -66.97 0.44
N ALA A 112 -70.62 -66.80 0.44
CA ALA A 112 -71.56 -67.90 0.63
C ALA A 112 -71.43 -68.96 -0.49
N ILE A 113 -71.26 -68.52 -1.75
CA ILE A 113 -71.03 -69.42 -2.88
C ILE A 113 -69.70 -70.16 -2.76
N PHE A 114 -68.62 -69.48 -2.37
CA PHE A 114 -67.31 -70.10 -2.19
C PHE A 114 -67.28 -71.09 -1.02
N ASN A 115 -67.89 -70.77 0.12
CA ASN A 115 -68.02 -71.71 1.24
C ASN A 115 -68.82 -72.95 0.83
N ARG A 116 -69.98 -72.75 0.15
CA ARG A 116 -70.77 -73.84 -0.40
C ARG A 116 -69.95 -74.73 -1.34
N LEU A 117 -69.12 -74.13 -2.19
CA LEU A 117 -68.25 -74.86 -3.11
C LEU A 117 -67.20 -75.70 -2.37
N LEU A 118 -66.65 -75.22 -1.26
CA LEU A 118 -65.68 -75.95 -0.45
C LEU A 118 -66.31 -77.11 0.34
N ASP A 119 -67.57 -76.93 0.79
CA ASP A 119 -68.31 -77.90 1.60
C ASP A 119 -68.95 -79.00 0.74
N GLU A 120 -69.66 -78.63 -0.33
CA GLU A 120 -70.42 -79.56 -1.18
C GLU A 120 -69.53 -80.28 -2.21
N PHE A 121 -68.36 -79.71 -2.57
CA PHE A 121 -67.45 -80.30 -3.57
C PHE A 121 -66.04 -80.53 -3.00
N PRO A 122 -65.88 -81.47 -2.04
CA PRO A 122 -64.62 -81.69 -1.32
C PRO A 122 -63.47 -82.26 -2.18
N HIS A 123 -63.71 -82.66 -3.42
CA HIS A 123 -62.66 -83.12 -4.36
C HIS A 123 -62.48 -82.21 -5.57
N PHE A 124 -63.00 -80.98 -5.54
CA PHE A 124 -62.84 -80.02 -6.64
C PHE A 124 -61.36 -79.67 -6.85
N ASP A 125 -60.86 -79.88 -8.06
CA ASP A 125 -59.46 -79.69 -8.44
C ASP A 125 -58.99 -78.23 -8.29
N LYS A 126 -59.91 -77.27 -8.39
CA LYS A 126 -59.65 -75.83 -8.24
C LYS A 126 -59.81 -75.30 -6.81
N LYS A 127 -59.81 -76.17 -5.79
CA LYS A 127 -59.94 -75.77 -4.38
C LYS A 127 -58.97 -74.68 -3.94
N GLY A 128 -57.70 -74.74 -4.35
CA GLY A 128 -56.72 -73.68 -4.07
C GLY A 128 -57.18 -72.31 -4.60
N LYS A 129 -57.80 -72.29 -5.78
CA LYS A 129 -58.37 -71.07 -6.39
C LYS A 129 -59.60 -70.59 -5.63
N VAL A 130 -60.47 -71.50 -5.20
CA VAL A 130 -61.65 -71.16 -4.38
C VAL A 130 -61.21 -70.56 -3.04
N LEU A 131 -60.23 -71.14 -2.36
CA LEU A 131 -59.68 -70.62 -1.11
C LEU A 131 -59.06 -69.22 -1.28
N TYR A 132 -58.34 -68.99 -2.40
CA TYR A 132 -57.81 -67.67 -2.71
C TYR A 132 -58.92 -66.63 -2.91
N LEU A 133 -59.93 -66.95 -3.72
CA LEU A 133 -61.07 -66.06 -3.96
C LEU A 133 -61.88 -65.81 -2.70
N LEU A 134 -62.07 -66.83 -1.86
CA LEU A 134 -62.70 -66.70 -0.55
C LEU A 134 -61.89 -65.77 0.37
N ALA A 135 -60.58 -65.93 0.43
CA ALA A 135 -59.69 -65.05 1.19
C ALA A 135 -59.75 -63.60 0.68
N THR A 136 -59.67 -63.36 -0.64
CA THR A 136 -59.84 -62.01 -1.22
C THR A 136 -61.19 -61.40 -0.87
N SER A 137 -62.23 -62.23 -0.83
CA SER A 137 -63.57 -61.81 -0.50
C SER A 137 -63.69 -61.38 0.95
N TYR A 138 -63.19 -62.18 1.89
CA TYR A 138 -63.12 -61.81 3.31
C TYR A 138 -62.30 -60.52 3.53
N LYS A 139 -61.16 -60.36 2.83
CA LYS A 139 -60.37 -59.12 2.91
C LYS A 139 -61.18 -57.90 2.46
N SER A 140 -61.89 -57.99 1.33
CA SER A 140 -62.61 -56.84 0.75
C SER A 140 -63.78 -56.30 1.59
N ILE A 141 -64.29 -57.09 2.55
CA ILE A 141 -65.30 -56.65 3.53
C ILE A 141 -64.73 -56.52 4.96
N ASP A 142 -63.41 -56.46 5.11
CA ASP A 142 -62.68 -56.28 6.38
C ASP A 142 -62.92 -57.40 7.42
N GLU A 143 -63.30 -58.61 6.98
CA GLU A 143 -63.41 -59.82 7.82
C GLU A 143 -62.03 -60.46 8.01
N ILE A 144 -61.14 -59.72 8.69
CA ILE A 144 -59.70 -60.01 8.77
C ILE A 144 -59.36 -61.39 9.38
N PRO A 145 -59.99 -61.85 10.48
CA PRO A 145 -59.67 -63.16 11.05
C PRO A 145 -59.93 -64.30 10.06
N ALA A 146 -61.03 -64.22 9.31
CA ALA A 146 -61.39 -65.21 8.29
C ALA A 146 -60.48 -65.12 7.06
N PHE A 147 -60.08 -63.90 6.66
CA PHE A 147 -59.08 -63.71 5.62
C PHE A 147 -57.75 -64.39 5.98
N ILE A 148 -57.22 -64.13 7.18
CA ILE A 148 -55.92 -64.68 7.61
C ILE A 148 -56.00 -66.20 7.75
N SER A 149 -57.06 -66.75 8.36
CA SER A 149 -57.20 -68.20 8.54
C SER A 149 -57.33 -68.94 7.20
N THR A 150 -58.14 -68.40 6.28
CA THR A 150 -58.32 -68.97 4.93
C THR A 150 -57.03 -68.90 4.12
N THR A 151 -56.29 -67.80 4.22
CA THR A 151 -55.00 -67.63 3.55
C THR A 151 -53.97 -68.63 4.09
N LYS A 152 -53.85 -68.79 5.41
CA LYS A 152 -52.96 -69.80 6.01
C LYS A 152 -53.30 -71.21 5.53
N LYS A 153 -54.59 -71.56 5.53
CA LYS A 153 -55.06 -72.85 5.02
C LYS A 153 -54.64 -73.09 3.57
N LEU A 154 -54.77 -72.08 2.70
CA LEU A 154 -54.32 -72.16 1.31
C LEU A 154 -52.79 -72.36 1.20
N LEU A 155 -52.02 -71.66 2.01
CA LEU A 155 -50.56 -71.75 2.01
C LEU A 155 -50.07 -73.10 2.53
N ASP A 156 -50.72 -73.65 3.56
CA ASP A 156 -50.36 -74.94 4.14
C ASP A 156 -50.71 -76.10 3.19
N GLU A 157 -51.90 -76.07 2.57
CA GLU A 157 -52.39 -77.16 1.72
C GLU A 157 -51.89 -77.09 0.26
N TYR A 158 -51.58 -75.90 -0.27
CA TYR A 158 -51.27 -75.69 -1.70
C TYR A 158 -50.04 -74.80 -1.95
N ALA A 159 -49.04 -74.83 -1.05
CA ALA A 159 -47.88 -73.92 -1.00
C ALA A 159 -47.16 -73.60 -2.32
N LYS A 160 -47.14 -74.54 -3.29
CA LYS A 160 -46.41 -74.39 -4.58
C LYS A 160 -47.26 -73.89 -5.74
N THR A 161 -48.56 -73.68 -5.53
CA THR A 161 -49.48 -73.24 -6.59
C THR A 161 -49.39 -71.73 -6.82
N LYS A 162 -49.85 -71.28 -8.00
CA LYS A 162 -49.95 -69.84 -8.31
C LYS A 162 -50.89 -69.13 -7.33
N GLU A 163 -51.96 -69.79 -6.93
CA GLU A 163 -52.95 -69.32 -5.97
C GLU A 163 -52.32 -69.08 -4.60
N ALA A 164 -51.45 -69.98 -4.12
CA ALA A 164 -50.70 -69.79 -2.89
C ALA A 164 -49.74 -68.59 -2.97
N ALA A 165 -49.00 -68.44 -4.08
CA ALA A 165 -48.16 -67.25 -4.29
C ALA A 165 -48.97 -65.94 -4.31
N ARG A 166 -50.17 -65.95 -4.93
CA ARG A 166 -51.11 -64.82 -4.92
C ARG A 166 -51.68 -64.53 -3.54
N ALA A 167 -52.02 -65.55 -2.75
CA ALA A 167 -52.51 -65.38 -1.39
C ALA A 167 -51.42 -64.82 -0.46
N GLN A 168 -50.19 -65.33 -0.60
CA GLN A 168 -49.03 -64.85 0.13
C GLN A 168 -48.73 -63.38 -0.21
N LEU A 169 -48.80 -63.01 -1.50
CA LEU A 169 -48.69 -61.63 -1.97
C LEU A 169 -49.80 -60.74 -1.38
N LEU A 170 -51.05 -61.21 -1.41
CA LEU A 170 -52.20 -60.49 -0.88
C LEU A 170 -52.09 -60.24 0.63
N LEU A 171 -51.53 -61.21 1.37
CA LEU A 171 -51.25 -61.07 2.80
C LEU A 171 -50.13 -60.05 3.05
N GLY A 172 -49.09 -60.06 2.23
CA GLY A 172 -48.05 -59.02 2.22
C GLY A 172 -48.63 -57.63 1.94
N GLN A 173 -49.49 -57.50 0.93
CA GLN A 173 -50.20 -56.25 0.60
C GLN A 173 -51.11 -55.80 1.73
N TYR A 174 -51.83 -56.71 2.40
CA TYR A 174 -52.65 -56.38 3.55
C TYR A 174 -51.81 -55.75 4.68
N PHE A 175 -50.69 -56.38 5.06
CA PHE A 175 -49.81 -55.80 6.08
C PHE A 175 -49.18 -54.49 5.62
N PHE A 176 -48.89 -54.34 4.32
CA PHE A 176 -48.42 -53.10 3.72
C PHE A 176 -49.46 -51.98 3.88
N GLU A 177 -50.73 -52.24 3.55
CA GLU A 177 -51.85 -51.30 3.69
C GLU A 177 -52.07 -50.88 5.15
N LYS A 178 -51.93 -51.83 6.09
CA LYS A 178 -51.98 -51.55 7.54
C LYS A 178 -50.70 -50.88 8.09
N LYS A 179 -49.75 -50.50 7.21
CA LYS A 179 -48.46 -49.87 7.54
C LYS A 179 -47.55 -50.73 8.42
N MET A 180 -47.83 -52.03 8.51
CA MET A 180 -47.01 -53.02 9.22
C MET A 180 -45.92 -53.53 8.27
N TYR A 181 -45.02 -52.64 7.85
CA TYR A 181 -44.10 -52.91 6.75
C TYR A 181 -43.13 -54.07 6.99
N ASN A 182 -42.72 -54.32 8.23
CA ASN A 182 -41.86 -55.47 8.56
C ASN A 182 -42.59 -56.81 8.35
N GLU A 183 -43.87 -56.87 8.72
CA GLU A 183 -44.69 -58.06 8.49
C GLU A 183 -45.06 -58.20 7.01
N ALA A 184 -45.27 -57.09 6.32
CA ALA A 184 -45.44 -57.08 4.86
C ALA A 184 -44.20 -57.66 4.17
N GLU A 185 -43.00 -57.19 4.52
CA GLU A 185 -41.73 -57.65 3.95
C GLU A 185 -41.51 -59.15 4.17
N LYS A 186 -41.75 -59.66 5.40
CA LYS A 186 -41.69 -61.11 5.71
C LYS A 186 -42.63 -61.94 4.83
N ASN A 187 -43.83 -61.41 4.55
CA ASN A 187 -44.81 -62.12 3.73
C ASN A 187 -44.53 -61.97 2.22
N LEU A 188 -43.85 -60.92 1.78
CA LEU A 188 -43.49 -60.72 0.37
C LEU A 188 -42.23 -61.49 -0.03
N GLU A 189 -41.29 -61.72 0.89
CA GLU A 189 -40.01 -62.38 0.61
C GLU A 189 -40.16 -63.77 -0.08
N PRO A 190 -41.08 -64.66 0.35
CA PRO A 190 -41.29 -65.94 -0.34
C PRO A 190 -41.78 -65.76 -1.79
N VAL A 191 -42.60 -64.73 -2.06
CA VAL A 191 -43.14 -64.46 -3.40
C VAL A 191 -42.06 -63.96 -4.35
N LEU A 192 -41.06 -63.22 -3.85
CA LEU A 192 -39.90 -62.78 -4.65
C LEU A 192 -39.08 -63.94 -5.22
N LYS A 193 -39.18 -65.14 -4.61
CA LYS A 193 -38.49 -66.37 -5.02
C LYS A 193 -39.37 -67.29 -5.88
N SER A 194 -40.62 -66.91 -6.16
CA SER A 194 -41.56 -67.73 -6.94
C SER A 194 -41.24 -67.71 -8.45
N GLU A 195 -41.66 -68.76 -9.17
CA GLU A 195 -41.53 -68.84 -10.64
C GLU A 195 -42.56 -67.98 -11.39
N PHE A 196 -43.58 -67.47 -10.69
CA PHE A 196 -44.67 -66.70 -11.28
C PHE A 196 -44.25 -65.24 -11.50
N VAL A 197 -43.85 -64.92 -12.73
CA VAL A 197 -43.23 -63.64 -13.12
C VAL A 197 -44.03 -62.40 -12.69
N HIS A 198 -45.36 -62.39 -12.87
CA HIS A 198 -46.18 -61.23 -12.51
C HIS A 198 -46.25 -61.04 -10.99
N GLU A 199 -46.60 -62.09 -10.25
CA GLU A 199 -46.69 -62.07 -8.78
C GLU A 199 -45.34 -61.75 -8.13
N LYS A 200 -44.24 -62.31 -8.66
CA LYS A 200 -42.85 -62.01 -8.27
C LYS A 200 -42.54 -60.52 -8.43
N ASN A 201 -42.90 -59.91 -9.55
CA ASN A 201 -42.63 -58.50 -9.81
C ASN A 201 -43.55 -57.55 -9.06
N LEU A 202 -44.81 -57.94 -8.80
CA LEU A 202 -45.72 -57.16 -7.97
C LEU A 202 -45.28 -57.20 -6.49
N ALA A 203 -44.81 -58.36 -6.00
CA ALA A 203 -44.15 -58.44 -4.70
C ALA A 203 -42.91 -57.53 -4.65
N ARG A 204 -42.07 -57.55 -5.69
CA ARG A 204 -40.89 -56.68 -5.82
C ARG A 204 -41.26 -55.20 -5.84
N TYR A 205 -42.38 -54.83 -6.46
CA TYR A 205 -42.89 -53.48 -6.50
C TYR A 205 -43.25 -52.98 -5.10
N HIS A 206 -44.05 -53.75 -4.35
CA HIS A 206 -44.40 -53.41 -2.98
C HIS A 206 -43.17 -53.37 -2.05
N THR A 207 -42.24 -54.32 -2.21
CA THR A 207 -40.94 -54.27 -1.50
C THR A 207 -40.16 -52.99 -1.85
N GLY A 208 -40.15 -52.56 -3.12
CA GLY A 208 -39.55 -51.30 -3.55
C GLY A 208 -40.20 -50.07 -2.90
N ILE A 209 -41.54 -50.05 -2.78
CA ILE A 209 -42.26 -48.99 -2.07
C ILE A 209 -41.92 -49.02 -0.57
N ILE A 210 -41.91 -50.19 0.07
CA ILE A 210 -41.52 -50.34 1.49
C ILE A 210 -40.11 -49.79 1.71
N HIS A 211 -39.16 -50.15 0.85
CA HIS A 211 -37.80 -49.64 0.91
C HIS A 211 -37.76 -48.12 0.72
N THR A 212 -38.60 -47.55 -0.15
CA THR A 212 -38.73 -46.10 -0.31
C THR A 212 -39.26 -45.42 0.96
N ILE A 213 -40.22 -46.06 1.66
CA ILE A 213 -40.78 -45.55 2.93
C ILE A 213 -39.73 -45.60 4.04
N PHE A 214 -38.91 -46.65 4.09
CA PHE A 214 -37.79 -46.77 5.03
C PHE A 214 -36.54 -45.99 4.61
N GLU A 215 -36.63 -45.15 3.59
CA GLU A 215 -35.52 -44.37 3.03
C GLU A 215 -34.31 -45.22 2.57
N ARG A 216 -34.53 -46.52 2.35
CA ARG A 216 -33.57 -47.47 1.77
C ARG A 216 -33.56 -47.30 0.25
N ASN A 217 -33.25 -46.07 -0.21
CA ASN A 217 -33.46 -45.63 -1.58
C ASN A 217 -32.71 -46.48 -2.62
N LYS A 218 -31.50 -46.96 -2.31
CA LYS A 218 -30.74 -47.86 -3.20
C LYS A 218 -31.48 -49.18 -3.45
N GLN A 219 -31.94 -49.83 -2.39
CA GLN A 219 -32.67 -51.10 -2.49
C GLN A 219 -34.03 -50.92 -3.16
N ALA A 220 -34.70 -49.78 -2.90
CA ALA A 220 -35.92 -49.42 -3.60
C ALA A 220 -35.70 -49.29 -5.11
N LEU A 221 -34.65 -48.57 -5.51
CA LEU A 221 -34.32 -48.35 -6.91
C LEU A 221 -33.97 -49.66 -7.62
N GLU A 222 -33.14 -50.51 -6.99
CA GLU A 222 -32.84 -51.86 -7.51
C GLU A 222 -34.10 -52.72 -7.69
N CYS A 223 -35.10 -52.58 -6.81
CA CYS A 223 -36.36 -53.28 -6.95
C CYS A 223 -37.13 -52.78 -8.18
N PHE A 224 -37.25 -51.47 -8.36
CA PHE A 224 -37.95 -50.90 -9.52
C PHE A 224 -37.21 -51.18 -10.84
N GLU A 225 -35.89 -51.00 -10.91
CA GLU A 225 -35.08 -51.32 -12.09
C GLU A 225 -35.28 -52.75 -12.57
N LYS A 226 -35.28 -53.71 -11.64
CA LYS A 226 -35.48 -55.12 -11.97
C LYS A 226 -36.86 -55.38 -12.58
N ILE A 227 -37.91 -54.66 -12.16
CA ILE A 227 -39.25 -54.77 -12.75
C ILE A 227 -39.25 -54.19 -14.17
N ILE A 228 -38.66 -53.01 -14.33
CA ILE A 228 -38.65 -52.25 -15.58
C ILE A 228 -37.90 -53.04 -16.67
N THR A 229 -36.76 -53.63 -16.30
CA THR A 229 -35.86 -54.35 -17.20
C THR A 229 -36.18 -55.84 -17.34
N ASP A 230 -37.17 -56.37 -16.62
CA ASP A 230 -37.58 -57.78 -16.73
C ASP A 230 -38.22 -58.05 -18.11
N VAL A 231 -37.52 -58.80 -18.95
CA VAL A 231 -37.98 -59.18 -20.30
C VAL A 231 -39.12 -60.20 -20.25
N GLU A 232 -39.22 -60.99 -19.17
CA GLU A 232 -40.27 -62.01 -19.00
C GLU A 232 -41.61 -61.36 -18.64
N LEU A 233 -41.59 -60.16 -18.04
CA LEU A 233 -42.79 -59.39 -17.72
C LEU A 233 -43.39 -58.76 -18.99
N LYS A 234 -44.33 -59.46 -19.60
CA LYS A 234 -45.09 -58.99 -20.78
C LYS A 234 -46.25 -58.09 -20.39
N ASP A 235 -46.55 -57.09 -21.22
CA ASP A 235 -47.68 -56.17 -21.00
C ASP A 235 -49.03 -56.90 -20.88
N SER A 236 -49.21 -58.03 -21.58
CA SER A 236 -50.42 -58.86 -21.52
C SER A 236 -50.62 -59.61 -20.19
N GLN A 237 -49.59 -59.70 -19.35
CA GLN A 237 -49.63 -60.35 -18.03
C GLN A 237 -49.88 -59.35 -16.90
N SER A 238 -49.78 -58.05 -17.18
CA SER A 238 -50.25 -57.00 -16.28
C SER A 238 -51.77 -56.95 -16.41
N SER A 239 -52.48 -57.66 -15.54
CA SER A 239 -53.95 -57.62 -15.54
C SER A 239 -54.41 -56.17 -15.42
N PHE A 240 -55.33 -55.75 -16.30
CA PHE A 240 -56.03 -54.46 -16.28
C PHE A 240 -56.45 -54.06 -14.85
N GLU A 241 -55.60 -53.30 -14.17
CA GLU A 241 -55.89 -52.82 -12.82
C GLU A 241 -56.56 -51.45 -12.96
N ILE A 242 -57.75 -51.33 -12.39
CA ILE A 242 -58.49 -50.06 -12.34
C ILE A 242 -57.75 -49.17 -11.35
N SER A 243 -57.14 -48.11 -11.87
CA SER A 243 -56.39 -47.15 -11.07
C SER A 243 -57.13 -45.82 -11.03
N LEU A 244 -57.69 -45.49 -9.86
CA LEU A 244 -58.30 -44.18 -9.60
C LEU A 244 -57.28 -43.05 -9.72
N LYS A 245 -56.02 -43.32 -9.34
CA LYS A 245 -54.92 -42.33 -9.38
C LYS A 245 -54.52 -41.95 -10.80
N SER A 246 -54.55 -42.89 -11.75
CA SER A 246 -54.20 -42.65 -13.16
C SER A 246 -55.41 -42.52 -14.07
N LYS A 247 -56.64 -42.64 -13.52
CA LYS A 247 -57.91 -42.69 -14.26
C LYS A 247 -57.84 -43.61 -15.49
N SER A 248 -57.19 -44.76 -15.30
CA SER A 248 -56.95 -45.74 -16.35
C SER A 248 -57.39 -47.10 -15.89
N VAL A 249 -58.01 -47.84 -16.81
CA VAL A 249 -58.32 -49.28 -16.64
C VAL A 249 -57.09 -50.13 -17.06
N LYS A 250 -55.99 -49.50 -17.49
CA LYS A 250 -54.79 -50.13 -18.04
C LYS A 250 -53.53 -49.57 -17.36
N SER A 251 -53.35 -49.77 -16.06
CA SER A 251 -52.03 -49.51 -15.44
C SER A 251 -51.04 -50.61 -15.86
N ASN A 252 -49.82 -50.21 -16.25
CA ASN A 252 -48.72 -51.12 -16.56
C ASN A 252 -47.71 -51.07 -15.41
N LEU A 253 -47.39 -52.23 -14.83
CA LEU A 253 -46.45 -52.34 -13.71
C LEU A 253 -45.06 -51.75 -14.03
N LYS A 254 -44.59 -51.83 -15.28
CA LYS A 254 -43.32 -51.19 -15.71
C LYS A 254 -43.40 -49.67 -15.71
N ARG A 255 -44.53 -49.09 -16.12
CA ARG A 255 -44.75 -47.65 -16.08
C ARG A 255 -44.83 -47.14 -14.64
N GLU A 256 -45.59 -47.82 -13.78
CA GLU A 256 -45.69 -47.45 -12.37
C GLU A 256 -44.33 -47.58 -11.67
N ALA A 257 -43.57 -48.65 -11.93
CA ALA A 257 -42.20 -48.79 -11.42
C ALA A 257 -41.28 -47.67 -11.92
N LEU A 258 -41.35 -47.26 -13.18
CA LEU A 258 -40.58 -46.11 -13.72
C LEU A 258 -40.93 -44.81 -12.98
N ILE A 259 -42.22 -44.48 -12.87
CA ILE A 259 -42.66 -43.24 -12.23
C ILE A 259 -42.33 -43.25 -10.73
N ASP A 260 -42.62 -44.33 -10.03
CA ASP A 260 -42.36 -44.42 -8.59
C ASP A 260 -40.86 -44.55 -8.28
N SER A 261 -40.01 -44.95 -9.24
CA SER A 261 -38.56 -44.90 -9.10
C SER A 261 -37.99 -43.47 -9.04
N ILE A 262 -38.72 -42.45 -9.51
CA ILE A 262 -38.30 -41.05 -9.48
C ILE A 262 -38.00 -40.58 -8.05
N LYS A 263 -38.84 -40.96 -7.08
CA LYS A 263 -38.66 -40.56 -5.68
C LYS A 263 -37.37 -41.14 -5.08
N PRO A 264 -37.14 -42.47 -5.03
CA PRO A 264 -35.88 -43.00 -4.52
C PRO A 264 -34.68 -42.58 -5.37
N PHE A 265 -34.81 -42.42 -6.69
CA PHE A 265 -33.75 -41.89 -7.54
C PHE A 265 -33.32 -40.48 -7.09
N THR A 266 -34.26 -39.55 -6.96
CA THR A 266 -33.96 -38.16 -6.53
C THR A 266 -33.50 -38.08 -5.08
N SER A 267 -33.94 -39.00 -4.21
CA SER A 267 -33.47 -39.10 -2.83
C SER A 267 -32.06 -39.68 -2.73
N LEU A 268 -31.67 -40.61 -3.61
CA LEU A 268 -30.36 -41.24 -3.64
C LEU A 268 -29.31 -40.34 -4.31
N TYR A 269 -29.66 -39.78 -5.47
CA TYR A 269 -28.80 -38.92 -6.28
C TYR A 269 -29.19 -37.45 -6.08
N GLN A 270 -28.85 -36.92 -4.91
CA GLN A 270 -29.15 -35.52 -4.56
C GLN A 270 -28.17 -34.52 -5.20
N LYS A 271 -26.96 -34.98 -5.52
CA LYS A 271 -25.87 -34.19 -6.12
C LYS A 271 -25.33 -34.96 -7.33
N ASP A 272 -25.05 -34.24 -8.41
CA ASP A 272 -24.45 -34.77 -9.66
C ASP A 272 -25.20 -35.96 -10.30
N ALA A 273 -26.53 -35.93 -10.23
CA ALA A 273 -27.37 -36.93 -10.89
C ALA A 273 -27.31 -36.80 -12.42
N ASP A 274 -27.21 -37.93 -13.12
CA ASP A 274 -27.48 -38.05 -14.56
C ASP A 274 -28.82 -38.78 -14.81
N PRO A 275 -29.96 -38.11 -14.57
CA PRO A 275 -31.27 -38.71 -14.79
C PRO A 275 -31.52 -39.08 -16.25
N VAL A 276 -30.96 -38.31 -17.19
CA VAL A 276 -31.16 -38.54 -18.62
C VAL A 276 -30.47 -39.83 -19.05
N GLY A 277 -29.19 -40.00 -18.70
CA GLY A 277 -28.44 -41.22 -19.00
C GLY A 277 -28.95 -42.44 -18.23
N TYR A 278 -29.48 -42.25 -17.03
CA TYR A 278 -30.10 -43.32 -16.26
C TYR A 278 -31.41 -43.80 -16.89
N TYR A 279 -32.40 -42.91 -17.05
CA TYR A 279 -33.73 -43.31 -17.54
C TYR A 279 -33.72 -43.69 -19.02
N SER A 280 -32.80 -43.15 -19.83
CA SER A 280 -32.68 -43.57 -21.24
C SER A 280 -32.21 -45.02 -21.41
N LYS A 281 -31.52 -45.59 -20.41
CA LYS A 281 -31.07 -47.00 -20.44
C LYS A 281 -32.16 -47.98 -20.02
N ILE A 282 -33.03 -47.58 -19.09
CA ILE A 282 -34.01 -48.49 -18.49
C ILE A 282 -35.43 -48.32 -19.06
N ALA A 283 -35.77 -47.15 -19.61
CA ALA A 283 -37.10 -46.92 -20.16
C ALA A 283 -37.33 -47.80 -21.41
N PRO A 284 -38.43 -48.57 -21.48
CA PRO A 284 -38.65 -49.52 -22.57
C PRO A 284 -39.11 -48.86 -23.87
N THR A 285 -39.60 -47.61 -23.83
CA THR A 285 -40.01 -46.84 -25.01
C THR A 285 -39.66 -45.36 -24.85
N GLU A 286 -39.49 -44.65 -25.97
CA GLU A 286 -39.23 -43.21 -25.97
C GLU A 286 -40.37 -42.41 -25.32
N ILE A 287 -41.62 -42.85 -25.49
CA ILE A 287 -42.81 -42.21 -24.88
C ILE A 287 -42.72 -42.29 -23.35
N LEU A 288 -42.41 -43.48 -22.80
CA LEU A 288 -42.28 -43.66 -21.36
C LEU A 288 -41.05 -42.94 -20.81
N PHE A 289 -39.97 -42.85 -21.59
CA PHE A 289 -38.82 -42.03 -21.25
C PHE A 289 -39.22 -40.56 -21.13
N GLN A 290 -39.88 -39.99 -22.15
CA GLN A 290 -40.30 -38.58 -22.15
C GLN A 290 -41.27 -38.27 -21.01
N GLU A 291 -42.26 -39.14 -20.77
CA GLU A 291 -43.18 -39.01 -19.63
C GLU A 291 -42.42 -39.03 -18.31
N THR A 292 -41.46 -39.94 -18.15
CA THR A 292 -40.63 -40.03 -16.93
C THR A 292 -39.80 -38.76 -16.74
N ILE A 293 -39.17 -38.24 -17.81
CA ILE A 293 -38.40 -36.99 -17.78
C ILE A 293 -39.28 -35.78 -17.43
N GLU A 294 -40.50 -35.71 -17.96
CA GLU A 294 -41.48 -34.67 -17.61
C GLU A 294 -41.85 -34.72 -16.12
N LYS A 295 -42.29 -35.88 -15.61
CA LYS A 295 -42.65 -36.04 -14.19
C LYS A 295 -41.45 -35.80 -13.27
N LEU A 296 -40.26 -36.18 -13.71
CA LEU A 296 -39.02 -35.91 -13.00
C LEU A 296 -38.70 -34.41 -12.97
N ALA A 297 -38.95 -33.66 -14.05
CA ALA A 297 -38.83 -32.21 -14.07
C ALA A 297 -39.78 -31.56 -13.05
N TYR A 298 -41.05 -31.99 -13.00
CA TYR A 298 -41.99 -31.53 -11.96
C TYR A 298 -41.54 -31.89 -10.55
N ARG A 299 -41.00 -33.09 -10.35
CA ARG A 299 -40.44 -33.49 -9.05
C ARG A 299 -39.28 -32.58 -8.65
N TYR A 300 -38.38 -32.26 -9.56
CA TYR A 300 -37.28 -31.34 -9.28
C TYR A 300 -37.77 -29.91 -8.97
N ILE A 301 -38.84 -29.42 -9.61
CA ILE A 301 -39.48 -28.15 -9.23
C ILE A 301 -40.03 -28.21 -7.81
N TYR A 302 -40.74 -29.28 -7.45
CA TYR A 302 -41.27 -29.48 -6.09
C TYR A 302 -40.14 -29.52 -5.05
N LEU A 303 -39.02 -30.16 -5.38
CA LEU A 303 -37.81 -30.20 -4.56
C LEU A 303 -37.02 -28.88 -4.57
N LYS A 304 -37.50 -27.84 -5.28
CA LYS A 304 -36.85 -26.54 -5.51
C LYS A 304 -35.48 -26.64 -6.19
N GLN A 305 -35.25 -27.74 -6.89
CA GLN A 305 -34.06 -28.02 -7.69
C GLN A 305 -34.27 -27.58 -9.16
N PHE A 306 -34.57 -26.29 -9.37
CA PHE A 306 -34.99 -25.75 -10.66
C PHE A 306 -33.97 -25.95 -11.79
N GLN A 307 -32.67 -25.95 -11.47
CA GLN A 307 -31.62 -26.18 -12.47
C GLN A 307 -31.71 -27.57 -13.11
N PHE A 308 -32.05 -28.61 -12.34
CA PHE A 308 -32.27 -29.95 -12.87
C PHE A 308 -33.54 -30.00 -13.72
N ALA A 309 -34.62 -29.37 -13.27
CA ALA A 309 -35.86 -29.30 -14.05
C ALA A 309 -35.64 -28.67 -15.43
N ILE A 310 -34.88 -27.57 -15.52
CA ILE A 310 -34.60 -26.88 -16.78
C ILE A 310 -33.71 -27.72 -17.72
N LYS A 311 -32.68 -28.40 -17.19
CA LYS A 311 -31.86 -29.33 -17.99
C LYS A 311 -32.70 -30.47 -18.59
N LEU A 312 -33.68 -30.95 -17.86
CA LEU A 312 -34.61 -31.97 -18.37
C LEU A 312 -35.52 -31.42 -19.47
N LEU A 313 -35.96 -30.17 -19.37
CA LEU A 313 -36.68 -29.52 -20.45
C LEU A 313 -35.85 -29.42 -21.73
N ARG A 314 -34.56 -29.09 -21.64
CA ARG A 314 -33.63 -29.12 -22.79
C ARG A 314 -33.64 -30.50 -23.45
N THR A 315 -33.56 -31.56 -22.64
CA THR A 315 -33.61 -32.94 -23.15
C THR A 315 -34.93 -33.22 -23.89
N LEU A 316 -36.07 -32.77 -23.34
CA LEU A 316 -37.38 -32.88 -24.01
C LEU A 316 -37.43 -32.10 -25.32
N SER A 317 -36.81 -30.92 -25.39
CA SER A 317 -36.71 -30.11 -26.61
C SER A 317 -35.95 -30.81 -27.74
N GLU A 318 -34.99 -31.66 -27.39
CA GLU A 318 -34.12 -32.31 -28.37
C GLU A 318 -34.67 -33.65 -28.85
N ARG A 319 -35.52 -34.30 -28.05
CA ARG A 319 -35.97 -35.68 -28.29
C ARG A 319 -37.45 -35.81 -28.67
N THR A 320 -38.17 -34.71 -28.79
CA THR A 320 -39.60 -34.69 -29.14
C THR A 320 -39.87 -34.49 -30.63
N VAL A 321 -40.98 -35.04 -31.11
CA VAL A 321 -41.55 -34.73 -32.44
C VAL A 321 -42.70 -33.70 -32.32
N ASN A 322 -43.29 -33.53 -31.11
CA ASN A 322 -44.42 -32.62 -30.88
C ASN A 322 -43.94 -31.29 -30.28
N VAL A 323 -43.65 -30.34 -31.16
CA VAL A 323 -43.19 -28.98 -30.83
C VAL A 323 -44.18 -28.24 -29.92
N GLN A 324 -45.49 -28.35 -30.18
CA GLN A 324 -46.51 -27.62 -29.42
C GLN A 324 -46.56 -28.11 -27.97
N GLN A 325 -46.55 -29.42 -27.77
CA GLN A 325 -46.53 -30.02 -26.44
C GLN A 325 -45.31 -29.57 -25.65
N VAL A 326 -44.13 -29.55 -26.28
CA VAL A 326 -42.91 -29.14 -25.57
C VAL A 326 -42.89 -27.65 -25.25
N ILE A 327 -43.35 -26.78 -26.14
CA ILE A 327 -43.50 -25.36 -25.82
C ILE A 327 -44.46 -25.17 -24.64
N ASN A 328 -45.58 -25.91 -24.59
CA ASN A 328 -46.50 -25.87 -23.45
C ASN A 328 -45.82 -26.29 -22.15
N ILE A 329 -45.08 -27.41 -22.16
CA ILE A 329 -44.34 -27.88 -20.99
C ILE A 329 -43.33 -26.82 -20.52
N TYR A 330 -42.61 -26.16 -21.44
CA TYR A 330 -41.73 -25.06 -21.08
C TYR A 330 -42.47 -23.89 -20.44
N GLN A 331 -43.62 -23.49 -21.01
CA GLN A 331 -44.44 -22.41 -20.46
C GLN A 331 -44.96 -22.76 -19.06
N GLU A 332 -45.47 -23.98 -18.87
CA GLU A 332 -45.97 -24.48 -17.61
C GLU A 332 -44.88 -24.56 -16.54
N VAL A 333 -43.75 -25.19 -16.84
CA VAL A 333 -42.63 -25.28 -15.90
C VAL A 333 -42.11 -23.90 -15.53
N LEU A 334 -41.94 -22.99 -16.49
CA LEU A 334 -41.54 -21.62 -16.18
C LEU A 334 -42.54 -20.95 -15.25
N LEU A 335 -43.85 -21.12 -15.47
CA LEU A 335 -44.91 -20.58 -14.61
C LEU A 335 -44.91 -21.20 -13.20
N MET A 336 -44.58 -22.49 -13.07
CA MET A 336 -44.48 -23.18 -11.78
C MET A 336 -43.26 -22.74 -10.96
N ILE A 337 -42.18 -22.29 -11.62
CA ILE A 337 -41.05 -21.66 -10.91
C ILE A 337 -41.52 -20.31 -10.38
N PRO A 338 -41.50 -20.09 -9.05
CA PRO A 338 -42.02 -18.84 -8.52
C PRO A 338 -41.16 -17.66 -8.98
N VAL A 339 -41.80 -16.50 -9.10
CA VAL A 339 -41.24 -15.35 -9.82
C VAL A 339 -39.92 -14.86 -9.22
N LYS A 340 -39.72 -15.00 -7.91
CA LYS A 340 -38.48 -14.61 -7.23
C LYS A 340 -37.32 -15.51 -7.64
N GLU A 341 -37.56 -16.81 -7.71
CA GLU A 341 -36.56 -17.82 -8.09
C GLU A 341 -36.35 -17.87 -9.62
N ARG A 342 -37.30 -17.42 -10.42
CA ARG A 342 -37.17 -17.37 -11.89
C ARG A 342 -36.07 -16.43 -12.37
N ILE A 343 -35.78 -15.37 -11.62
CA ILE A 343 -34.73 -14.40 -11.94
C ILE A 343 -33.34 -15.05 -11.84
N ASP A 344 -33.19 -16.01 -10.93
CA ASP A 344 -31.95 -16.74 -10.68
C ASP A 344 -31.67 -17.86 -11.69
N LEU A 345 -32.61 -18.11 -12.60
CA LEU A 345 -32.38 -19.07 -13.67
C LEU A 345 -31.17 -18.65 -14.51
N PRO A 346 -30.31 -19.60 -14.94
CA PRO A 346 -29.20 -19.29 -15.83
C PRO A 346 -29.72 -18.64 -17.12
N VAL A 347 -29.07 -17.56 -17.56
CA VAL A 347 -29.57 -16.78 -18.71
C VAL A 347 -29.44 -17.58 -20.00
N GLU A 348 -28.41 -18.43 -20.05
CA GLU A 348 -28.07 -19.34 -21.13
C GLU A 348 -29.21 -20.33 -21.39
N GLU A 349 -29.95 -20.73 -20.35
CA GLU A 349 -31.08 -21.64 -20.50
C GLU A 349 -32.29 -20.94 -21.11
N ILE A 350 -32.54 -19.68 -20.73
CA ILE A 350 -33.59 -18.86 -21.34
C ILE A 350 -33.22 -18.53 -22.79
N GLN A 351 -31.95 -18.23 -23.06
CA GLN A 351 -31.45 -18.03 -24.41
C GLN A 351 -31.62 -19.28 -25.27
N PHE A 352 -31.20 -20.45 -24.79
CA PHE A 352 -31.38 -21.72 -25.51
C PHE A 352 -32.86 -21.98 -25.83
N LEU A 353 -33.76 -21.71 -24.89
CA LEU A 353 -35.19 -21.83 -25.13
C LEU A 353 -35.68 -20.89 -26.23
N LEU A 354 -35.25 -19.63 -26.26
CA LEU A 354 -35.62 -18.68 -27.31
C LEU A 354 -35.03 -19.08 -28.67
N GLU A 355 -33.80 -19.59 -28.70
CA GLU A 355 -33.16 -20.12 -29.90
C GLU A 355 -33.92 -21.32 -30.46
N ARG A 356 -34.28 -22.28 -29.59
CA ARG A 356 -35.11 -23.43 -29.97
C ARG A 356 -36.50 -23.01 -30.42
N TYR A 357 -37.14 -22.10 -29.69
CA TYR A 357 -38.43 -21.54 -30.07
C TYR A 357 -38.38 -20.91 -31.47
N ASN A 358 -37.41 -20.04 -31.73
CA ASN A 358 -37.24 -19.40 -33.05
C ASN A 358 -36.90 -20.42 -34.14
N SER A 359 -36.08 -21.41 -33.84
CA SER A 359 -35.83 -22.53 -34.75
C SER A 359 -37.14 -23.26 -35.08
N TRP A 360 -37.91 -23.65 -34.08
CA TRP A 360 -39.13 -24.42 -34.29
C TRP A 360 -40.20 -23.68 -35.08
N ILE A 361 -40.45 -22.41 -34.78
CA ILE A 361 -41.45 -21.62 -35.52
C ILE A 361 -41.03 -21.38 -36.98
N ASN A 362 -39.73 -21.44 -37.29
CA ASN A 362 -39.21 -21.28 -38.64
C ASN A 362 -39.21 -22.60 -39.43
N TYR A 363 -38.99 -23.74 -38.77
CA TYR A 363 -38.83 -25.04 -39.44
C TYR A 363 -40.05 -25.97 -39.37
N TYR A 364 -40.93 -25.81 -38.39
CA TYR A 364 -42.10 -26.68 -38.19
C TYR A 364 -43.41 -25.93 -38.39
N LYS A 365 -44.44 -26.64 -38.83
CA LYS A 365 -45.78 -26.08 -39.03
C LYS A 365 -46.52 -25.94 -37.69
N VAL A 366 -46.47 -24.74 -37.11
CA VAL A 366 -47.14 -24.40 -35.85
C VAL A 366 -48.34 -23.47 -36.12
N PRO A 367 -49.50 -23.63 -35.45
CA PRO A 367 -50.66 -22.78 -35.67
C PRO A 367 -50.35 -21.28 -35.42
N PRO A 368 -50.76 -20.35 -36.32
CA PRO A 368 -50.42 -18.91 -36.19
C PRO A 368 -50.87 -18.28 -34.88
N GLN A 369 -52.04 -18.68 -34.37
CA GLN A 369 -52.55 -18.21 -33.08
C GLN A 369 -51.64 -18.65 -31.92
N PHE A 370 -51.15 -19.88 -31.96
CA PHE A 370 -50.23 -20.41 -30.96
C PHE A 370 -48.86 -19.71 -31.02
N THR A 371 -48.33 -19.47 -32.23
CA THR A 371 -47.09 -18.70 -32.43
C THR A 371 -47.21 -17.28 -31.86
N LYS A 372 -48.34 -16.60 -32.10
CA LYS A 372 -48.58 -15.26 -31.55
C LYS A 372 -48.67 -15.27 -30.02
N GLN A 373 -49.39 -16.22 -29.44
CA GLN A 373 -49.50 -16.37 -27.99
C GLN A 373 -48.15 -16.69 -27.35
N SER A 374 -47.38 -17.60 -27.96
CA SER A 374 -46.05 -17.98 -27.49
C SER A 374 -45.05 -16.83 -27.59
N TYR A 375 -45.07 -16.05 -28.69
CA TYR A 375 -44.25 -14.85 -28.83
C TYR A 375 -44.55 -13.84 -27.71
N VAL A 376 -45.83 -13.54 -27.46
CA VAL A 376 -46.25 -12.62 -26.39
C VAL A 376 -45.86 -13.16 -25.02
N PHE A 377 -45.97 -14.47 -24.80
CA PHE A 377 -45.53 -15.10 -23.57
C PHE A 377 -44.04 -14.88 -23.35
N PHE A 378 -43.19 -15.27 -24.31
CA PHE A 378 -41.73 -15.18 -24.18
C PHE A 378 -41.22 -13.73 -24.12
N GLU A 379 -41.78 -12.81 -24.92
CA GLU A 379 -41.49 -11.36 -24.81
C GLU A 379 -41.75 -10.89 -23.38
N LYS A 380 -42.91 -11.25 -22.82
CA LYS A 380 -43.31 -10.86 -21.47
C LYS A 380 -42.39 -11.49 -20.44
N GLN A 381 -42.02 -12.76 -20.58
CA GLN A 381 -41.11 -13.43 -19.63
C GLN A 381 -39.75 -12.75 -19.59
N VAL A 382 -39.10 -12.57 -20.74
CA VAL A 382 -37.75 -11.98 -20.80
C VAL A 382 -37.76 -10.53 -20.32
N ARG A 383 -38.79 -9.77 -20.69
CA ARG A 383 -38.98 -8.39 -20.21
C ARG A 383 -39.18 -8.33 -18.70
N ASP A 384 -40.05 -9.18 -18.15
CA ASP A 384 -40.33 -9.24 -16.71
C ASP A 384 -39.08 -9.67 -15.93
N LEU A 385 -38.31 -10.64 -16.43
CA LEU A 385 -37.03 -11.05 -15.83
C LEU A 385 -36.01 -9.91 -15.82
N GLY A 386 -35.80 -9.23 -16.94
CA GLY A 386 -34.89 -8.08 -17.02
C GLY A 386 -35.32 -6.92 -16.12
N THR A 387 -36.60 -6.54 -16.17
CA THR A 387 -37.13 -5.42 -15.36
C THR A 387 -37.15 -5.72 -13.87
N ARG A 388 -37.49 -6.93 -13.45
CA ARG A 388 -37.41 -7.31 -12.03
C ARG A 388 -35.98 -7.40 -11.56
N ALA A 389 -35.05 -7.98 -12.34
CA ALA A 389 -33.64 -8.00 -11.97
C ALA A 389 -33.10 -6.58 -11.78
N HIS A 390 -33.46 -5.66 -12.67
CA HIS A 390 -33.17 -4.23 -12.51
C HIS A 390 -33.76 -3.66 -11.21
N ASP A 391 -35.04 -3.91 -10.92
CA ASP A 391 -35.70 -3.42 -9.71
C ASP A 391 -35.11 -4.01 -8.43
N PHE A 392 -34.73 -5.29 -8.43
CA PHE A 392 -34.04 -5.92 -7.31
C PHE A 392 -32.67 -5.30 -7.08
N SER A 393 -31.89 -5.05 -8.14
CA SER A 393 -30.64 -4.31 -8.03
C SER A 393 -30.84 -2.94 -7.38
N LYS A 394 -31.86 -2.17 -7.83
CA LYS A 394 -32.24 -0.87 -7.24
C LYS A 394 -32.64 -0.98 -5.76
N GLN A 395 -33.45 -1.97 -5.39
CA GLN A 395 -33.87 -2.17 -4.00
C GLN A 395 -32.68 -2.51 -3.09
N MET A 396 -31.75 -3.36 -3.56
CA MET A 396 -30.54 -3.69 -2.82
C MET A 396 -29.66 -2.45 -2.67
N PHE A 397 -29.50 -1.65 -3.72
CA PHE A 397 -28.80 -0.37 -3.67
C PHE A 397 -29.40 0.58 -2.62
N HIS A 398 -30.73 0.77 -2.60
CA HIS A 398 -31.40 1.61 -1.60
C HIS A 398 -31.29 1.08 -0.16
N SER A 399 -31.08 -0.22 0.01
CA SER A 399 -30.91 -0.86 1.32
C SER A 399 -29.49 -0.73 1.87
N LEU A 400 -28.52 -0.27 1.06
CA LEU A 400 -27.15 0.00 1.51
C LEU A 400 -27.15 1.26 2.39
N LYS A 401 -26.74 1.11 3.66
CA LYS A 401 -26.49 2.26 4.54
C LYS A 401 -25.11 2.86 4.22
N PRO A 402 -24.96 4.19 4.11
CA PRO A 402 -23.65 4.82 4.02
C PRO A 402 -22.94 4.67 5.37
N SER A 403 -22.08 3.65 5.52
CA SER A 403 -21.28 3.44 6.73
C SER A 403 -19.86 2.97 6.37
N PRO A 404 -18.81 3.45 7.06
CA PRO A 404 -17.42 3.09 6.75
C PRO A 404 -17.02 1.69 7.23
N SER A 405 -17.89 0.95 7.94
CA SER A 405 -17.57 -0.39 8.43
C SER A 405 -17.93 -1.45 7.39
N LYS A 406 -16.90 -2.19 6.94
CA LYS A 406 -16.99 -3.46 6.21
C LYS A 406 -17.62 -4.53 7.10
N THR A 407 -18.92 -4.42 7.37
CA THR A 407 -19.69 -5.53 7.95
C THR A 407 -19.99 -6.53 6.84
N ASP A 408 -19.92 -7.84 7.12
CA ASP A 408 -20.19 -8.91 6.15
C ASP A 408 -21.57 -8.78 5.48
N LYS A 409 -22.52 -8.10 6.15
CA LYS A 409 -23.85 -7.80 5.61
C LYS A 409 -23.81 -6.83 4.43
N ASN A 410 -23.01 -5.76 4.48
CA ASN A 410 -22.90 -4.79 3.38
C ASN A 410 -22.19 -5.40 2.16
N LYS A 411 -21.21 -6.27 2.40
CA LYS A 411 -20.52 -7.01 1.33
C LYS A 411 -21.48 -7.95 0.58
N ASN A 412 -22.26 -8.74 1.32
CA ASN A 412 -23.26 -9.65 0.72
C ASN A 412 -24.35 -8.88 -0.05
N LEU A 413 -24.81 -7.74 0.46
CA LEU A 413 -25.76 -6.87 -0.25
C LEU A 413 -25.18 -6.31 -1.55
N GLN A 414 -23.90 -5.91 -1.54
CA GLN A 414 -23.21 -5.40 -2.73
C GLN A 414 -23.00 -6.49 -3.79
N GLU A 415 -22.60 -7.70 -3.39
CA GLU A 415 -22.49 -8.86 -4.28
C GLU A 415 -23.84 -9.19 -4.93
N LYS A 416 -24.93 -9.18 -4.14
CA LYS A 416 -26.29 -9.40 -4.67
C LYS A 416 -26.74 -8.30 -5.62
N MET A 417 -26.45 -7.04 -5.32
CA MET A 417 -26.75 -5.91 -6.20
C MET A 417 -26.06 -6.09 -7.56
N GLN A 418 -24.77 -6.38 -7.57
CA GLN A 418 -24.00 -6.62 -8.80
C GLN A 418 -24.53 -7.82 -9.59
N TYR A 419 -24.83 -8.92 -8.89
CA TYR A 419 -25.41 -10.11 -9.50
C TYR A 419 -26.73 -9.80 -10.23
N TYR A 420 -27.67 -9.10 -9.60
CA TYR A 420 -28.94 -8.74 -10.23
C TYR A 420 -28.78 -7.71 -11.36
N ALA A 421 -27.82 -6.79 -11.25
CA ALA A 421 -27.52 -5.85 -12.33
C ALA A 421 -26.98 -6.58 -13.58
N GLN A 422 -26.05 -7.52 -13.41
CA GLN A 422 -25.54 -8.34 -14.51
C GLN A 422 -26.64 -9.18 -15.17
N LYS A 423 -27.49 -9.84 -14.36
CA LYS A 423 -28.68 -10.55 -14.86
C LYS A 423 -29.58 -9.63 -15.69
N SER A 424 -29.85 -8.42 -15.20
CA SER A 424 -30.65 -7.44 -15.94
C SER A 424 -30.02 -7.06 -17.27
N ILE A 425 -28.70 -6.83 -17.32
CA ILE A 425 -27.97 -6.53 -18.55
C ILE A 425 -28.15 -7.68 -19.55
N HIS A 426 -27.89 -8.91 -19.13
CA HIS A 426 -28.00 -10.08 -20.00
C HIS A 426 -29.43 -10.27 -20.54
N TYR A 427 -30.46 -10.14 -19.67
CA TYR A 427 -31.85 -10.27 -20.11
C TYR A 427 -32.30 -9.12 -21.03
N TYR A 428 -31.82 -7.89 -20.84
CA TYR A 428 -32.12 -6.79 -21.75
C TYR A 428 -31.43 -6.95 -23.10
N HIS A 429 -30.17 -7.42 -23.15
CA HIS A 429 -29.52 -7.77 -24.42
C HIS A 429 -30.28 -8.89 -25.13
N LEU A 430 -30.65 -9.94 -24.40
CA LEU A 430 -31.45 -11.03 -24.94
C LEU A 430 -32.78 -10.52 -25.48
N TYR A 431 -33.43 -9.60 -24.76
CA TYR A 431 -34.65 -8.94 -25.21
C TYR A 431 -34.44 -8.16 -26.52
N LEU A 432 -33.42 -7.31 -26.59
CA LEU A 432 -33.16 -6.48 -27.77
C LEU A 432 -32.70 -7.31 -28.98
N ALA A 433 -32.11 -8.48 -28.76
CA ALA A 433 -31.75 -9.41 -29.83
C ALA A 433 -32.98 -10.07 -30.47
N TYR A 434 -33.92 -10.56 -29.65
CA TYR A 434 -35.06 -11.37 -30.12
C TYR A 434 -36.35 -10.57 -30.33
N PHE A 435 -36.50 -9.42 -29.67
CA PHE A 435 -37.74 -8.64 -29.64
C PHE A 435 -37.51 -7.17 -30.04
N LYS A 436 -36.50 -6.88 -30.87
CA LYS A 436 -36.17 -5.52 -31.36
C LYS A 436 -37.35 -4.78 -31.99
N GLY A 437 -38.29 -5.50 -32.61
CA GLY A 437 -39.51 -4.95 -33.22
C GLY A 437 -40.67 -4.71 -32.25
N SER A 438 -40.52 -5.03 -30.96
CA SER A 438 -41.55 -4.81 -29.94
C SER A 438 -41.74 -3.32 -29.64
N GLY A 439 -42.98 -2.92 -29.34
CA GLY A 439 -43.28 -1.56 -28.89
C GLY A 439 -42.60 -1.15 -27.58
N ASN A 440 -42.02 -2.10 -26.84
CA ASN A 440 -41.25 -1.82 -25.62
C ASN A 440 -39.73 -1.69 -25.86
N ALA A 441 -39.21 -1.94 -27.07
CA ALA A 441 -37.77 -2.04 -27.33
C ALA A 441 -37.01 -0.73 -26.99
N VAL A 442 -37.54 0.44 -27.38
CA VAL A 442 -36.98 1.75 -27.00
C VAL A 442 -36.85 1.90 -25.49
N LYS A 443 -37.91 1.55 -24.73
CA LYS A 443 -37.90 1.62 -23.27
C LYS A 443 -36.89 0.64 -22.66
N ILE A 444 -36.74 -0.54 -23.24
CA ILE A 444 -35.77 -1.54 -22.78
C ILE A 444 -34.33 -1.09 -23.07
N ALA A 445 -34.04 -0.47 -24.22
CA ALA A 445 -32.74 0.10 -24.51
C ALA A 445 -32.36 1.24 -23.55
N MET A 446 -33.32 2.11 -23.20
CA MET A 446 -33.13 3.12 -22.16
C MET A 446 -32.88 2.50 -20.79
N ASN A 447 -33.67 1.50 -20.39
CA ASN A 447 -33.47 0.79 -19.13
C ASN A 447 -32.11 0.09 -19.07
N LEU A 448 -31.61 -0.45 -20.20
CA LEU A 448 -30.29 -1.05 -20.29
C LEU A 448 -29.19 0.00 -20.10
N ALA A 449 -29.33 1.17 -20.74
CA ALA A 449 -28.44 2.30 -20.50
C ALA A 449 -28.44 2.73 -19.01
N ASP A 450 -29.59 2.72 -18.35
CA ASP A 450 -29.70 3.01 -16.91
C ASP A 450 -28.99 1.98 -16.04
N VAL A 451 -29.12 0.68 -16.34
CA VAL A 451 -28.40 -0.35 -15.57
C VAL A 451 -26.89 -0.20 -15.76
N TYR A 452 -26.44 0.07 -16.99
CA TYR A 452 -25.03 0.37 -17.24
C TYR A 452 -24.56 1.58 -16.44
N PHE A 453 -25.36 2.65 -16.37
CA PHE A 453 -25.04 3.81 -15.54
C PHE A 453 -24.89 3.44 -14.05
N GLN A 454 -25.79 2.58 -13.53
CA GLN A 454 -25.71 2.09 -12.15
C GLN A 454 -24.50 1.20 -11.87
N GLN A 455 -24.02 0.47 -12.88
CA GLN A 455 -22.77 -0.30 -12.81
C GLN A 455 -21.53 0.55 -13.09
N GLU A 456 -21.70 1.86 -13.20
CA GLU A 456 -20.67 2.83 -13.54
C GLU A 456 -20.04 2.54 -14.92
N ASP A 457 -20.68 1.76 -15.78
CA ASP A 457 -20.26 1.52 -17.16
C ASP A 457 -20.81 2.65 -18.04
N TYR A 458 -20.20 3.84 -17.88
CA TYR A 458 -20.73 5.04 -18.49
C TYR A 458 -20.54 5.08 -20.01
N ILE A 459 -19.57 4.32 -20.55
CA ILE A 459 -19.37 4.19 -22.00
C ILE A 459 -20.54 3.45 -22.62
N ASN A 460 -20.86 2.23 -22.13
CA ASN A 460 -21.98 1.48 -22.69
C ASN A 460 -23.31 2.16 -22.39
N SER A 461 -23.45 2.82 -21.23
CA SER A 461 -24.62 3.65 -20.93
C SER A 461 -24.81 4.77 -21.97
N GLY A 462 -23.76 5.56 -22.22
CA GLY A 462 -23.79 6.65 -23.19
C GLY A 462 -24.01 6.19 -24.62
N ASP A 463 -23.39 5.07 -25.01
CA ASP A 463 -23.53 4.42 -26.31
C ASP A 463 -24.97 3.96 -26.57
N PHE A 464 -25.59 3.24 -25.63
CA PHE A 464 -26.99 2.81 -25.78
C PHE A 464 -27.97 3.99 -25.86
N TYR A 465 -27.71 5.07 -25.13
CA TYR A 465 -28.48 6.31 -25.28
C TYR A 465 -28.31 6.94 -26.68
N LEU A 466 -27.09 6.99 -27.20
CA LEU A 466 -26.79 7.52 -28.55
C LEU A 466 -27.39 6.66 -29.67
N ARG A 467 -27.30 5.34 -29.55
CA ARG A 467 -27.91 4.38 -30.48
C ARG A 467 -29.44 4.46 -30.47
N THR A 468 -30.03 4.69 -29.31
CA THR A 468 -31.47 4.95 -29.19
C THR A 468 -31.85 6.29 -29.82
N TYR A 469 -31.00 7.33 -29.69
CA TYR A 469 -31.18 8.61 -30.40
C TYR A 469 -31.14 8.45 -31.92
N ALA A 470 -30.30 7.53 -32.41
CA ALA A 470 -30.21 7.13 -33.81
C ALA A 470 -31.36 6.21 -34.29
N ASP A 471 -32.39 6.00 -33.46
CA ASP A 471 -33.57 5.16 -33.74
C ASP A 471 -33.26 3.67 -33.99
N GLU A 472 -32.14 3.14 -33.49
CA GLU A 472 -31.76 1.74 -33.71
C GLU A 472 -32.81 0.75 -33.18
N PHE A 473 -33.43 1.04 -32.03
CA PHE A 473 -34.36 0.16 -31.33
C PHE A 473 -35.85 0.53 -31.51
N GLY A 474 -36.14 1.39 -32.50
CA GLY A 474 -37.49 1.90 -32.78
C GLY A 474 -37.52 3.43 -32.89
N LYS A 475 -38.63 3.96 -33.42
CA LYS A 475 -38.78 5.41 -33.66
C LYS A 475 -38.92 6.20 -32.35
N THR A 476 -38.12 7.24 -32.19
CA THR A 476 -38.18 8.18 -31.06
C THR A 476 -38.81 9.52 -31.45
N THR A 477 -39.44 10.19 -30.49
CA THR A 477 -40.01 11.54 -30.66
C THR A 477 -38.92 12.62 -30.54
N LYS A 478 -39.18 13.83 -31.04
CA LYS A 478 -38.24 14.96 -30.94
C LYS A 478 -37.84 15.28 -29.50
N GLN A 479 -38.77 15.19 -28.55
CA GLN A 479 -38.49 15.41 -27.14
C GLN A 479 -37.56 14.33 -26.58
N GLN A 480 -37.85 13.05 -26.87
CA GLN A 480 -37.01 11.94 -26.46
C GLN A 480 -35.60 12.07 -27.02
N LYS A 481 -35.43 12.49 -28.28
CA LYS A 481 -34.09 12.72 -28.86
C LYS A 481 -33.26 13.73 -28.07
N ILE A 482 -33.86 14.82 -27.59
CA ILE A 482 -33.15 15.82 -26.77
C ILE A 482 -32.77 15.23 -25.40
N GLU A 483 -33.63 14.42 -24.80
CA GLU A 483 -33.35 13.77 -23.52
C GLU A 483 -32.24 12.70 -23.66
N LEU A 484 -32.30 11.88 -24.71
CA LEU A 484 -31.32 10.84 -25.00
C LEU A 484 -29.91 11.41 -25.23
N ILE A 485 -29.78 12.50 -26.01
CA ILE A 485 -28.47 13.11 -26.26
C ILE A 485 -27.90 13.77 -24.99
N LYS A 486 -28.76 14.35 -24.14
CA LYS A 486 -28.35 14.90 -22.83
C LYS A 486 -27.91 13.81 -21.87
N ASN A 487 -28.64 12.69 -21.81
CA ASN A 487 -28.28 11.56 -20.98
C ASN A 487 -26.98 10.91 -21.47
N SER A 488 -26.81 10.75 -22.79
CA SER A 488 -25.56 10.26 -23.38
C SER A 488 -24.38 11.17 -23.02
N LEU A 489 -24.54 12.49 -23.17
CA LEU A 489 -23.52 13.47 -22.79
C LEU A 489 -23.17 13.39 -21.30
N TYR A 490 -24.19 13.30 -20.45
CA TYR A 490 -24.02 13.21 -19.01
C TYR A 490 -23.24 11.95 -18.61
N CYS A 491 -23.54 10.81 -19.24
CA CYS A 491 -22.83 9.55 -18.99
C CYS A 491 -21.37 9.65 -19.43
N LEU A 492 -21.12 10.06 -20.67
CA LEU A 492 -19.76 10.09 -21.25
C LEU A 492 -18.83 11.15 -20.60
N GLN A 493 -19.38 12.07 -19.81
CA GLN A 493 -18.61 13.03 -19.01
C GLN A 493 -18.23 12.53 -17.61
N LYS A 494 -18.74 11.37 -17.17
CA LYS A 494 -18.41 10.81 -15.86
C LYS A 494 -16.99 10.26 -15.82
N GLU A 495 -16.28 10.57 -14.73
CA GLU A 495 -14.93 10.10 -14.48
C GLU A 495 -14.94 8.65 -13.97
N LYS A 496 -14.14 7.79 -14.61
CA LYS A 496 -13.86 6.40 -14.21
C LYS A 496 -12.53 5.97 -14.82
N ASP A 497 -11.86 5.02 -14.15
CA ASP A 497 -10.65 4.39 -14.67
C ASP A 497 -11.03 3.40 -15.79
N TYR A 498 -10.67 3.76 -17.02
CA TYR A 498 -10.90 2.96 -18.23
C TYR A 498 -9.57 2.44 -18.79
N SER A 499 -9.61 1.32 -19.51
CA SER A 499 -8.48 0.91 -20.34
C SER A 499 -8.24 1.93 -21.48
N PHE A 500 -7.05 1.90 -22.08
CA PHE A 500 -6.69 2.82 -23.17
C PHE A 500 -7.72 2.80 -24.32
N TYR A 501 -8.13 1.61 -24.77
CA TYR A 501 -9.09 1.46 -25.87
C TYR A 501 -10.50 1.93 -25.50
N GLU A 502 -10.94 1.69 -24.27
CA GLU A 502 -12.21 2.18 -23.76
C GLU A 502 -12.23 3.70 -23.64
N LEU A 503 -11.13 4.30 -23.17
CA LEU A 503 -11.00 5.75 -23.09
C LEU A 503 -11.07 6.36 -24.50
N LEU A 504 -10.34 5.80 -25.48
CA LEU A 504 -10.37 6.28 -26.86
C LEU A 504 -11.76 6.15 -27.50
N ARG A 505 -12.46 5.04 -27.24
CA ARG A 505 -13.86 4.84 -27.68
C ARG A 505 -14.80 5.84 -27.01
N GLY A 506 -14.70 6.02 -25.70
CA GLY A 506 -15.51 6.95 -24.93
C GLY A 506 -15.32 8.39 -25.35
N LYS A 507 -14.07 8.81 -25.66
CA LYS A 507 -13.75 10.14 -26.18
C LYS A 507 -14.29 10.35 -27.59
N GLY A 508 -14.20 9.34 -28.47
CA GLY A 508 -14.86 9.37 -29.78
C GLY A 508 -16.37 9.61 -29.69
N LEU A 509 -17.06 8.82 -28.86
CA LEU A 509 -18.49 8.98 -28.60
C LEU A 509 -18.80 10.37 -27.99
N LEU A 510 -17.96 10.85 -27.07
CA LEU A 510 -18.14 12.16 -26.44
C LEU A 510 -17.98 13.30 -27.46
N ILE A 511 -17.03 13.22 -28.39
CA ILE A 511 -16.85 14.19 -29.47
C ILE A 511 -18.10 14.23 -30.35
N GLU A 512 -18.63 13.06 -30.73
CA GLU A 512 -19.83 12.95 -31.55
C GLU A 512 -21.04 13.57 -30.83
N VAL A 513 -21.28 13.17 -29.57
CA VAL A 513 -22.40 13.68 -28.75
C VAL A 513 -22.28 15.18 -28.52
N LEU A 514 -21.09 15.70 -28.19
CA LEU A 514 -20.86 17.14 -28.03
C LEU A 514 -21.10 17.91 -29.32
N THR A 515 -20.66 17.37 -30.45
CA THR A 515 -20.86 18.00 -31.76
C THR A 515 -22.34 18.08 -32.10
N ILE A 516 -23.08 16.98 -31.92
CA ILE A 516 -24.54 16.93 -32.12
C ILE A 516 -25.24 17.92 -31.17
N TYR A 517 -24.89 17.88 -29.88
CA TYR A 517 -25.53 18.70 -28.87
C TYR A 517 -25.27 20.20 -29.05
N ILE A 518 -24.02 20.62 -29.29
CA ILE A 518 -23.66 22.02 -29.53
C ILE A 518 -24.34 22.56 -30.80
N ASN A 519 -24.49 21.74 -31.83
CA ASN A 519 -25.15 22.15 -33.06
C ASN A 519 -26.68 22.17 -32.96
N SER A 520 -27.26 21.53 -31.94
CA SER A 520 -28.71 21.49 -31.73
C SER A 520 -29.32 22.80 -31.22
N ASP A 521 -28.52 23.69 -30.60
CA ASP A 521 -28.96 25.00 -30.09
C ASP A 521 -27.86 26.06 -30.27
N THR A 522 -28.20 27.18 -30.89
CA THR A 522 -27.27 28.29 -31.16
C THR A 522 -26.67 28.90 -29.88
N LYS A 523 -27.38 28.83 -28.75
CA LYS A 523 -26.88 29.31 -27.44
C LYS A 523 -25.71 28.45 -26.91
N LEU A 524 -25.68 27.16 -27.25
CA LEU A 524 -24.62 26.24 -26.81
C LEU A 524 -23.28 26.53 -27.53
N LYS A 525 -23.31 27.16 -28.72
CA LYS A 525 -22.10 27.60 -29.43
C LYS A 525 -21.31 28.69 -28.70
N SER A 526 -21.96 29.38 -27.76
CA SER A 526 -21.34 30.37 -26.87
C SER A 526 -20.98 29.83 -25.48
N ASP A 527 -21.19 28.53 -25.19
CA ASP A 527 -20.83 27.94 -23.91
C ASP A 527 -19.32 27.60 -23.85
N PRO A 528 -18.51 28.31 -23.04
CA PRO A 528 -17.07 28.06 -22.95
C PRO A 528 -16.73 26.67 -22.38
N LYS A 529 -17.59 26.09 -21.53
CA LYS A 529 -17.35 24.75 -20.96
C LYS A 529 -17.46 23.68 -22.03
N LEU A 530 -18.54 23.67 -22.81
CA LEU A 530 -18.76 22.65 -23.84
C LEU A 530 -17.74 22.75 -24.97
N ASN A 531 -17.40 23.97 -25.39
CA ASN A 531 -16.37 24.19 -26.42
C ASN A 531 -14.98 23.74 -25.95
N PHE A 532 -14.64 23.98 -24.68
CA PHE A 532 -13.38 23.47 -24.11
C PHE A 532 -13.36 21.93 -24.05
N ILE A 533 -14.43 21.29 -23.55
CA ILE A 533 -14.49 19.83 -23.46
C ILE A 533 -14.36 19.19 -24.85
N LEU A 534 -14.93 19.80 -25.89
CA LEU A 534 -14.77 19.32 -27.27
C LEU A 534 -13.31 19.41 -27.75
N ALA A 535 -12.66 20.57 -27.60
CA ALA A 535 -11.26 20.76 -27.99
C ALA A 535 -10.32 19.84 -27.18
N LYS A 536 -10.55 19.72 -25.87
CA LYS A 536 -9.84 18.78 -24.98
C LYS A 536 -10.04 17.33 -25.39
N SER A 537 -11.26 16.91 -25.75
CA SER A 537 -11.52 15.53 -26.16
C SER A 537 -10.80 15.19 -27.47
N ARG A 538 -10.68 16.14 -28.41
CA ARG A 538 -9.88 15.98 -29.64
C ARG A 538 -8.38 15.90 -29.37
N TYR A 539 -7.89 16.72 -28.43
CA TYR A 539 -6.51 16.65 -27.93
C TYR A 539 -6.22 15.26 -27.34
N GLU A 540 -7.11 14.75 -26.48
CA GLU A 540 -6.98 13.43 -25.84
C GLU A 540 -7.14 12.26 -26.83
N GLN A 541 -7.84 12.47 -27.96
CA GLN A 541 -7.94 11.50 -29.07
C GLN A 541 -6.65 11.43 -29.91
N GLY A 542 -5.68 12.33 -29.70
CA GLY A 542 -4.42 12.38 -30.43
C GLY A 542 -4.44 13.25 -31.69
N PHE A 543 -5.51 14.02 -31.95
CA PHE A 543 -5.60 14.93 -33.09
C PHE A 543 -4.89 16.27 -32.80
N TYR A 544 -3.60 16.22 -32.43
CA TYR A 544 -2.86 17.37 -31.89
C TYR A 544 -2.76 18.56 -32.83
N ASP A 545 -2.53 18.34 -34.12
CA ASP A 545 -2.34 19.43 -35.10
C ASP A 545 -3.57 20.32 -35.20
N ILE A 546 -4.76 19.71 -35.17
CA ILE A 546 -6.05 20.41 -35.20
C ILE A 546 -6.39 20.94 -33.80
N ALA A 547 -6.18 20.12 -32.76
CA ALA A 547 -6.58 20.46 -31.40
C ALA A 547 -5.79 21.65 -30.83
N ILE A 548 -4.49 21.79 -31.10
CA ILE A 548 -3.67 22.90 -30.57
C ILE A 548 -4.14 24.24 -31.14
N GLU A 549 -4.42 24.33 -32.44
CA GLU A 549 -4.96 25.56 -33.03
C GLU A 549 -6.41 25.82 -32.60
N GLU A 550 -7.23 24.78 -32.40
CA GLU A 550 -8.56 24.93 -31.78
C GLU A 550 -8.47 25.44 -30.33
N LEU A 551 -7.46 25.00 -29.56
CA LEU A 551 -7.20 25.47 -28.19
C LEU A 551 -6.72 26.94 -28.20
N TYR A 552 -5.83 27.34 -29.10
CA TYR A 552 -5.47 28.76 -29.26
C TYR A 552 -6.67 29.62 -29.66
N THR A 553 -7.50 29.13 -30.58
CA THR A 553 -8.75 29.79 -30.99
C THR A 553 -9.74 29.90 -29.83
N PHE A 554 -9.86 28.84 -29.02
CA PHE A 554 -10.66 28.82 -27.81
C PHE A 554 -10.17 29.87 -26.81
N ILE A 555 -8.86 29.93 -26.51
CA ILE A 555 -8.25 30.91 -25.60
C ILE A 555 -8.52 32.33 -26.09
N LYS A 556 -8.39 32.60 -27.39
CA LYS A 556 -8.67 33.91 -27.98
C LYS A 556 -10.15 34.30 -27.85
N LYS A 557 -11.06 33.35 -28.08
CA LYS A 557 -12.52 33.58 -28.04
C LYS A 557 -13.06 33.70 -26.60
N PHE A 558 -12.49 32.96 -25.65
CA PHE A 558 -12.97 32.84 -24.27
C PHE A 558 -11.91 33.21 -23.23
N LYS A 559 -11.18 34.30 -23.46
CA LYS A 559 -10.03 34.76 -22.66
C LYS A 559 -10.28 34.90 -21.15
N ASP A 560 -11.52 35.21 -20.76
CA ASP A 560 -11.94 35.44 -19.37
C ASP A 560 -12.50 34.17 -18.72
N SER A 561 -12.57 33.06 -19.46
CA SER A 561 -13.04 31.79 -18.94
C SER A 561 -11.94 31.09 -18.14
N LYS A 562 -12.32 30.42 -17.05
CA LYS A 562 -11.41 29.52 -16.31
C LYS A 562 -10.76 28.45 -17.20
N TYR A 563 -11.47 28.02 -18.26
CA TYR A 563 -11.00 27.01 -19.21
C TYR A 563 -9.89 27.51 -20.15
N ALA A 564 -9.69 28.83 -20.28
CA ALA A 564 -8.60 29.36 -21.10
C ALA A 564 -7.22 28.98 -20.54
N MET A 565 -7.11 28.91 -19.21
CA MET A 565 -5.89 28.44 -18.55
C MET A 565 -5.69 26.94 -18.75
N ASP A 566 -6.76 26.15 -18.66
CA ASP A 566 -6.70 24.70 -18.90
C ASP A 566 -6.27 24.41 -20.34
N ALA A 567 -6.82 25.14 -21.32
CA ALA A 567 -6.41 25.06 -22.71
C ALA A 567 -4.93 25.46 -22.92
N ALA A 568 -4.48 26.52 -22.25
CA ALA A 568 -3.08 26.95 -22.31
C ALA A 568 -2.14 25.91 -21.69
N ASN A 569 -2.53 25.25 -20.59
CA ASN A 569 -1.76 24.15 -20.02
C ASN A 569 -1.65 22.98 -21.00
N LEU A 570 -2.73 22.56 -21.67
CA LEU A 570 -2.66 21.45 -22.64
C LEU A 570 -1.65 21.71 -23.77
N ILE A 571 -1.57 22.95 -24.26
CA ILE A 571 -0.59 23.33 -25.29
C ILE A 571 0.84 23.25 -24.74
N LEU A 572 1.07 23.77 -23.53
CA LEU A 572 2.38 23.71 -22.88
C LEU A 572 2.79 22.26 -22.59
N ASP A 573 1.86 21.45 -22.08
CA ASP A 573 2.08 20.04 -21.75
C ASP A 573 2.43 19.23 -23.00
N TYR A 574 1.83 19.52 -24.15
CA TYR A 574 2.17 18.87 -25.42
C TYR A 574 3.64 19.05 -25.81
N PHE A 575 4.10 20.30 -25.93
CA PHE A 575 5.48 20.57 -26.36
C PHE A 575 6.48 20.12 -25.30
N ASN A 576 6.12 20.24 -24.02
CA ASN A 576 6.93 19.73 -22.92
C ASN A 576 7.05 18.20 -22.94
N THR A 577 5.96 17.47 -23.22
CA THR A 577 5.97 15.99 -23.31
C THR A 577 6.78 15.49 -24.50
N LYS A 578 6.79 16.23 -25.62
CA LYS A 578 7.61 15.92 -26.79
C LYS A 578 9.09 16.32 -26.65
N ASN A 579 9.47 16.96 -25.54
CA ASN A 579 10.80 17.57 -25.36
C ASN A 579 11.19 18.56 -26.47
N ASP A 580 10.19 19.18 -27.14
CA ASP A 580 10.42 20.19 -28.16
C ASP A 580 10.59 21.56 -27.46
N PHE A 581 11.73 21.72 -26.78
CA PHE A 581 12.02 22.92 -26.00
C PHE A 581 12.03 24.22 -26.83
N PRO A 582 12.50 24.24 -28.09
CA PRO A 582 12.36 25.41 -28.95
C PRO A 582 10.89 25.81 -29.18
N GLN A 583 10.02 24.87 -29.57
CA GLN A 583 8.60 25.16 -29.77
C GLN A 583 7.88 25.46 -28.44
N LEU A 584 8.31 24.89 -27.32
CA LEU A 584 7.80 25.23 -25.99
C LEU A 584 8.11 26.68 -25.60
N VAL A 585 9.34 27.15 -25.87
CA VAL A 585 9.70 28.57 -25.66
C VAL A 585 8.81 29.47 -26.53
N GLN A 586 8.59 29.11 -27.79
CA GLN A 586 7.72 29.85 -28.69
C GLN A 586 6.25 29.83 -28.23
N ALA A 587 5.75 28.69 -27.76
CA ALA A 587 4.40 28.55 -27.20
C ALA A 587 4.22 29.41 -25.94
N CYS A 588 5.22 29.43 -25.04
CA CYS A 588 5.23 30.32 -23.88
C CYS A 588 5.19 31.79 -24.30
N GLU A 589 5.94 32.19 -25.33
CA GLU A 589 5.92 33.55 -25.86
C GLU A 589 4.55 33.90 -26.45
N ARG A 590 3.99 33.04 -27.31
CA ARG A 590 2.64 33.24 -27.89
C ARG A 590 1.59 33.38 -26.78
N LEU A 591 1.63 32.54 -25.74
CA LEU A 591 0.70 32.63 -24.61
C LEU A 591 0.90 33.91 -23.78
N LEU A 592 2.14 34.33 -23.52
CA LEU A 592 2.42 35.58 -22.79
C LEU A 592 1.98 36.82 -23.58
N THR A 593 2.00 36.77 -24.92
CA THR A 593 1.48 37.87 -25.77
C THR A 593 -0.05 37.98 -25.75
N LEU A 594 -0.77 36.87 -25.52
CA LEU A 594 -2.24 36.87 -25.41
C LEU A 594 -2.75 37.55 -24.13
N LYS A 595 -1.86 37.88 -23.18
CA LYS A 595 -2.14 38.63 -21.94
C LYS A 595 -3.40 38.12 -21.22
N LEU A 596 -3.41 36.83 -20.88
CA LEU A 596 -4.52 36.24 -20.14
C LEU A 596 -4.76 37.01 -18.84
N ASN A 597 -6.03 37.17 -18.45
CA ASN A 597 -6.45 37.86 -17.23
C ASN A 597 -6.18 37.02 -15.96
N ASN A 598 -4.98 36.45 -15.85
CA ASN A 598 -4.49 35.70 -14.71
C ASN A 598 -2.98 35.90 -14.53
N ARG A 599 -2.61 36.80 -13.61
CA ARG A 599 -1.21 37.13 -13.32
C ARG A 599 -0.40 35.94 -12.78
N PRO A 600 -0.90 35.13 -11.82
CA PRO A 600 -0.23 33.90 -11.39
C PRO A 600 0.07 32.92 -12.53
N PHE A 601 -0.87 32.74 -13.45
CA PHE A 601 -0.68 31.86 -14.61
C PHE A 601 0.38 32.41 -15.56
N ASN A 602 0.35 33.70 -15.87
CA ASN A 602 1.40 34.32 -16.69
C ASN A 602 2.79 34.19 -16.05
N GLN A 603 2.88 34.27 -14.71
CA GLN A 603 4.13 33.98 -13.99
C GLN A 603 4.54 32.51 -14.11
N LYS A 604 3.59 31.56 -14.03
CA LYS A 604 3.84 30.14 -14.29
C LYS A 604 4.41 29.92 -15.69
N VAL A 605 3.81 30.52 -16.73
CA VAL A 605 4.30 30.43 -18.12
C VAL A 605 5.70 31.03 -18.25
N ALA A 606 5.99 32.15 -17.59
CA ALA A 606 7.34 32.71 -17.56
C ALA A 606 8.36 31.79 -16.85
N GLY A 607 7.93 31.05 -15.82
CA GLY A 607 8.71 30.00 -15.18
C GLY A 607 8.99 28.82 -16.11
N ILE A 608 7.97 28.33 -16.81
CA ILE A 608 8.10 27.26 -17.82
C ILE A 608 9.05 27.70 -18.94
N LYS A 609 8.98 28.95 -19.39
CA LYS A 609 9.92 29.50 -20.37
C LYS A 609 11.37 29.40 -19.89
N LYS A 610 11.66 29.79 -18.65
CA LYS A 610 13.02 29.67 -18.08
C LYS A 610 13.48 28.21 -18.02
N GLN A 611 12.60 27.30 -17.62
CA GLN A 611 12.90 25.87 -17.58
C GLN A 611 13.17 25.31 -18.98
N ALA A 612 12.37 25.70 -19.98
CA ALA A 612 12.55 25.30 -21.36
C ALA A 612 13.88 25.81 -21.95
N GLN A 613 14.30 27.03 -21.61
CA GLN A 613 15.61 27.57 -21.98
C GLN A 613 16.77 26.78 -21.34
N MET A 614 16.62 26.37 -20.08
CA MET A 614 17.58 25.49 -19.42
C MET A 614 17.67 24.12 -20.10
N ASN A 615 16.52 23.52 -20.44
CA ASN A 615 16.49 22.23 -21.11
C ASN A 615 17.04 22.31 -22.55
N GLN A 616 16.80 23.43 -23.25
CA GLN A 616 17.41 23.72 -24.56
C GLN A 616 18.94 23.80 -24.45
N LEU A 617 19.47 24.52 -23.45
CA LEU A 617 20.90 24.57 -23.18
C LEU A 617 21.46 23.19 -22.85
N GLN A 618 20.75 22.43 -22.01
CA GLN A 618 21.12 21.07 -21.63
C GLN A 618 21.22 20.14 -22.85
N SER A 619 20.25 20.21 -23.79
CA SER A 619 20.32 19.43 -25.03
C SER A 619 21.49 19.83 -25.94
N GLN A 620 21.91 21.10 -25.94
CA GLN A 620 23.13 21.52 -26.67
C GLN A 620 24.40 20.99 -26.00
N VAL A 621 24.42 20.98 -24.67
CA VAL A 621 25.51 20.42 -23.87
C VAL A 621 25.64 18.91 -24.09
N GLU A 622 24.51 18.20 -24.15
CA GLU A 622 24.42 16.75 -24.46
C GLU A 622 24.83 16.39 -25.88
N ALA A 623 24.80 17.35 -26.82
CA ALA A 623 25.14 17.13 -28.21
C ALA A 623 26.66 17.17 -28.49
N PHE A 624 27.49 17.54 -27.51
CA PHE A 624 28.94 17.50 -27.68
C PHE A 624 29.49 16.08 -27.53
N ASP A 625 30.45 15.69 -28.39
CA ASP A 625 31.07 14.35 -28.39
C ASP A 625 31.76 13.98 -27.06
N ASP A 626 32.19 14.97 -26.28
CA ASP A 626 32.84 14.86 -24.97
C ASP A 626 31.86 15.05 -23.79
N TYR A 627 30.55 14.96 -24.04
CA TYR A 627 29.54 15.03 -22.99
C TYR A 627 29.62 13.84 -22.03
N ASP A 628 29.85 14.17 -20.76
CA ASP A 628 29.72 13.25 -19.64
C ASP A 628 28.61 13.76 -18.70
N SER A 629 27.58 12.95 -18.48
CA SER A 629 26.49 13.29 -17.56
C SER A 629 26.96 13.54 -16.13
N PHE A 630 28.13 13.01 -15.74
CA PHE A 630 28.75 13.18 -14.44
C PHE A 630 29.84 14.26 -14.43
N SER A 631 30.29 14.75 -15.60
CA SER A 631 31.24 15.86 -15.73
C SER A 631 30.83 16.84 -16.84
N GLN A 632 29.89 17.71 -16.50
CA GLN A 632 29.27 18.67 -17.41
C GLN A 632 29.95 20.05 -17.37
N GLY A 633 30.81 20.34 -16.37
CA GLY A 633 31.46 21.65 -16.23
C GLY A 633 32.21 22.08 -17.50
N LYS A 634 32.92 21.14 -18.13
CA LYS A 634 33.68 21.37 -19.37
C LYS A 634 32.79 21.57 -20.58
N THR A 635 31.73 20.79 -20.71
CA THR A 635 30.80 20.89 -21.85
C THR A 635 29.91 22.12 -21.75
N TYR A 636 29.55 22.57 -20.54
CA TYR A 636 28.94 23.88 -20.32
C TYR A 636 29.88 25.03 -20.68
N LEU A 637 31.16 24.94 -20.34
CA LEU A 637 32.15 25.94 -20.76
C LEU A 637 32.28 25.97 -22.29
N LYS A 638 32.31 24.81 -22.94
CA LYS A 638 32.33 24.67 -24.41
C LYS A 638 31.06 25.24 -25.05
N ALA A 639 29.89 24.94 -24.49
CA ALA A 639 28.60 25.48 -24.91
C ALA A 639 28.63 27.02 -24.84
N ALA A 640 29.15 27.59 -23.75
CA ALA A 640 29.31 29.03 -23.61
C ALA A 640 30.20 29.63 -24.71
N LEU A 641 31.35 29.01 -24.98
CA LEU A 641 32.29 29.47 -26.00
C LEU A 641 31.74 29.34 -27.42
N SER A 642 30.78 28.43 -27.65
CA SER A 642 30.15 28.19 -28.95
C SER A 642 28.87 29.00 -29.22
N SER A 643 28.28 29.63 -28.19
CA SER A 643 26.98 30.30 -28.30
C SER A 643 27.08 31.70 -28.91
N GLY A 644 26.28 31.96 -29.96
CA GLY A 644 26.07 33.31 -30.50
C GLY A 644 25.08 34.18 -29.71
N ASP A 645 24.28 33.58 -28.80
CA ASP A 645 23.36 34.29 -27.93
C ASP A 645 24.03 34.62 -26.59
N VAL A 646 24.17 35.91 -26.28
CA VAL A 646 24.77 36.44 -25.04
C VAL A 646 24.06 35.93 -23.79
N LYS A 647 22.73 35.75 -23.83
CA LYS A 647 21.95 35.26 -22.68
C LYS A 647 22.22 33.78 -22.44
N LEU A 648 22.32 33.00 -23.51
CA LEU A 648 22.65 31.58 -23.45
C LEU A 648 24.11 31.35 -23.02
N MET A 649 25.04 32.20 -23.50
CA MET A 649 26.45 32.18 -23.07
C MET A 649 26.60 32.46 -21.56
N SER A 650 25.95 33.51 -21.06
CA SER A 650 26.01 33.85 -19.64
C SER A 650 25.41 32.74 -18.77
N LEU A 651 24.31 32.14 -19.21
CA LEU A 651 23.68 30.99 -18.55
C LEU A 651 24.60 29.76 -18.56
N ALA A 652 25.28 29.50 -19.67
CA ALA A 652 26.23 28.41 -19.80
C ALA A 652 27.47 28.58 -18.90
N LEU A 653 28.04 29.78 -18.78
CA LEU A 653 29.16 30.06 -17.85
C LEU A 653 28.75 29.90 -16.38
N GLN A 654 27.53 30.31 -16.01
CA GLN A 654 27.02 30.11 -14.64
C GLN A 654 26.87 28.62 -14.31
N ASN A 655 26.32 27.84 -15.25
CA ASN A 655 26.22 26.40 -15.08
C ASN A 655 27.59 25.72 -15.10
N ALA A 656 28.54 26.17 -15.93
CA ALA A 656 29.91 25.66 -15.93
C ALA A 656 30.58 25.86 -14.55
N LEU A 657 30.44 27.02 -13.91
CA LEU A 657 30.96 27.27 -12.57
C LEU A 657 30.29 26.36 -11.51
N ALA A 658 28.96 26.26 -11.55
CA ALA A 658 28.21 25.46 -10.59
C ALA A 658 28.53 23.96 -10.71
N GLN A 659 28.60 23.44 -11.93
CA GLN A 659 28.87 22.04 -12.21
C GLN A 659 30.33 21.69 -11.95
N SER A 660 31.29 22.50 -12.39
CA SER A 660 32.72 22.30 -12.06
C SER A 660 32.95 22.23 -10.54
N LYS A 661 32.23 23.05 -9.76
CA LYS A 661 32.29 23.02 -8.29
C LYS A 661 31.74 21.73 -7.69
N LYS A 662 30.64 21.19 -8.21
CA LYS A 662 30.09 19.89 -7.78
C LYS A 662 30.99 18.72 -8.20
N GLU A 663 31.56 18.80 -9.38
CA GLU A 663 32.44 17.78 -9.99
C GLU A 663 33.83 17.71 -9.36
N LYS A 664 34.14 18.66 -8.46
CA LYS A 664 35.49 18.85 -7.92
C LYS A 664 36.52 19.15 -9.02
N ASP A 665 36.08 19.71 -10.13
CA ASP A 665 36.95 20.14 -11.22
C ASP A 665 37.43 21.57 -10.98
N ILE A 666 38.47 21.66 -10.15
CA ILE A 666 39.11 22.93 -9.76
C ILE A 666 39.63 23.67 -11.01
N ASP A 667 40.19 22.94 -11.97
CA ASP A 667 40.81 23.54 -13.16
C ASP A 667 39.77 24.16 -14.08
N THR A 668 38.69 23.44 -14.37
CA THR A 668 37.60 23.96 -15.21
C THR A 668 36.88 25.11 -14.50
N PHE A 669 36.75 25.07 -13.17
CA PHE A 669 36.19 26.18 -12.41
C PHE A 669 37.02 27.44 -12.55
N PHE A 670 38.33 27.39 -12.28
CA PHE A 670 39.18 28.57 -12.37
C PHE A 670 39.33 29.05 -13.82
N LYS A 671 39.39 28.15 -14.82
CA LYS A 671 39.35 28.52 -16.25
C LYS A 671 38.04 29.24 -16.60
N THR A 672 36.90 28.73 -16.16
CA THR A 672 35.58 29.36 -16.39
C THR A 672 35.50 30.72 -15.71
N ALA A 673 36.00 30.84 -14.47
CA ALA A 673 36.04 32.10 -13.74
C ALA A 673 36.97 33.13 -14.42
N SER A 674 38.10 32.69 -14.96
CA SER A 674 38.97 33.53 -15.80
C SER A 674 38.29 33.98 -17.09
N VAL A 675 37.58 33.10 -17.80
CA VAL A 675 36.80 33.46 -19.00
C VAL A 675 35.71 34.49 -18.65
N LEU A 676 35.01 34.28 -17.54
CA LEU A 676 34.02 35.23 -17.03
C LEU A 676 34.65 36.58 -16.71
N ALA A 677 35.79 36.60 -15.99
CA ALA A 677 36.53 37.82 -15.65
C ALA A 677 37.05 38.57 -16.90
N ASN A 678 37.51 37.84 -17.91
CA ASN A 678 38.04 38.39 -19.16
C ASN A 678 36.92 38.93 -20.07
N SER A 679 35.74 38.30 -20.06
CA SER A 679 34.56 38.76 -20.81
C SER A 679 33.86 39.96 -20.16
N GLU A 680 34.17 40.26 -18.89
CA GLU A 680 33.57 41.35 -18.13
C GLU A 680 34.27 42.69 -18.41
N LYS A 681 33.51 43.63 -18.97
CA LYS A 681 34.01 44.95 -19.38
C LYS A 681 34.14 45.93 -18.20
N THR A 682 33.53 45.64 -17.05
CA THR A 682 33.47 46.54 -15.90
C THR A 682 34.61 46.27 -14.91
N PRO A 683 35.54 47.23 -14.63
CA PRO A 683 36.67 47.00 -13.73
C PRO A 683 36.30 46.56 -12.32
N SER A 684 35.21 47.10 -11.74
CA SER A 684 34.73 46.73 -10.41
C SER A 684 34.19 45.30 -10.35
N LYS A 685 33.44 44.86 -11.36
CA LYS A 685 32.95 43.48 -11.45
C LYS A 685 34.09 42.49 -11.66
N ARG A 686 35.08 42.86 -12.48
CA ARG A 686 36.30 42.06 -12.68
C ARG A 686 37.13 41.95 -11.39
N PHE A 687 37.30 43.04 -10.62
CA PHE A 687 37.92 42.99 -9.29
C PHE A 687 37.18 42.01 -8.37
N ASN A 688 35.84 42.06 -8.34
CA ASN A 688 35.04 41.14 -7.52
C ASN A 688 35.22 39.68 -7.96
N ILE A 689 35.22 39.38 -9.26
CA ILE A 689 35.42 38.02 -9.76
C ILE A 689 36.81 37.49 -9.36
N LEU A 690 37.87 38.26 -9.60
CA LEU A 690 39.24 37.88 -9.23
C LEU A 690 39.43 37.79 -7.70
N GLY A 691 38.80 38.68 -6.93
CA GLY A 691 38.79 38.62 -5.47
C GLY A 691 38.11 37.35 -4.96
N SER A 692 36.97 36.96 -5.53
CA SER A 692 36.31 35.69 -5.21
C SER A 692 37.16 34.48 -5.63
N MET A 693 37.90 34.55 -6.74
CA MET A 693 38.86 33.50 -7.12
C MET A 693 40.00 33.37 -6.10
N ALA A 694 40.55 34.47 -5.59
CA ALA A 694 41.58 34.45 -4.54
C ALA A 694 41.04 33.86 -3.24
N GLN A 695 39.83 34.25 -2.83
CA GLN A 695 39.16 33.69 -1.65
C GLN A 695 38.90 32.20 -1.76
N GLU A 696 38.50 31.71 -2.95
CA GLU A 696 38.32 30.28 -3.17
C GLU A 696 39.65 29.54 -3.08
N ASN A 697 40.77 30.12 -3.58
CA ASN A 697 42.12 29.55 -3.40
C ASN A 697 42.52 29.46 -1.92
N VAL A 698 42.29 30.51 -1.11
CA VAL A 698 42.51 30.46 0.35
C VAL A 698 41.68 29.35 0.98
N ARG A 699 40.40 29.26 0.59
CA ARG A 699 39.46 28.25 1.11
C ARG A 699 39.92 26.83 0.83
N ILE A 700 40.53 26.57 -0.33
CA ILE A 700 41.09 25.25 -0.67
C ILE A 700 42.57 25.11 -0.27
N THR A 701 43.09 25.99 0.59
CA THR A 701 44.47 25.97 1.13
C THR A 701 45.58 26.16 0.08
N ARG A 702 45.25 26.75 -1.08
CA ARG A 702 46.23 27.22 -2.08
C ARG A 702 46.66 28.65 -1.76
N TYR A 703 47.39 28.80 -0.67
CA TYR A 703 47.75 30.08 -0.06
C TYR A 703 48.65 30.93 -0.96
N TYR A 704 49.64 30.33 -1.63
CA TYR A 704 50.51 31.07 -2.55
C TYR A 704 49.80 31.47 -3.84
N ALA A 705 48.94 30.60 -4.40
CA ALA A 705 48.10 30.96 -5.55
C ALA A 705 47.16 32.14 -5.21
N ALA A 706 46.56 32.14 -4.00
CA ALA A 706 45.76 33.25 -3.52
C ALA A 706 46.58 34.54 -3.35
N MET A 707 47.77 34.44 -2.74
CA MET A 707 48.68 35.58 -2.57
C MET A 707 49.09 36.21 -3.91
N GLU A 708 49.34 35.41 -4.94
CA GLU A 708 49.67 35.90 -6.28
C GLU A 708 48.51 36.69 -6.91
N ILE A 709 47.28 36.19 -6.81
CA ILE A 709 46.08 36.92 -7.27
C ILE A 709 45.92 38.23 -6.49
N TYR A 710 46.07 38.19 -5.16
CA TYR A 710 45.98 39.39 -4.34
C TYR A 710 47.08 40.41 -4.63
N GLN A 711 48.30 39.98 -4.93
CA GLN A 711 49.41 40.85 -5.35
C GLN A 711 49.15 41.45 -6.74
N THR A 712 48.56 40.68 -7.65
CA THR A 712 48.10 41.18 -8.96
C THR A 712 47.01 42.24 -8.79
N LEU A 713 46.05 42.01 -7.88
CA LEU A 713 45.01 42.99 -7.56
C LEU A 713 45.56 44.25 -6.89
N ALA A 714 46.56 44.11 -6.02
CA ALA A 714 47.24 45.21 -5.32
C ALA A 714 48.15 46.03 -6.26
N SER A 715 48.68 45.44 -7.32
CA SER A 715 49.55 46.12 -8.30
C SER A 715 48.78 46.77 -9.45
N ASN A 716 47.59 46.29 -9.80
CA ASN A 716 46.79 46.83 -10.91
C ASN A 716 46.26 48.24 -10.64
N GLN A 717 46.72 49.22 -11.43
CA GLN A 717 46.35 50.63 -11.30
C GLN A 717 44.90 50.97 -11.71
N GLN A 718 44.21 50.08 -12.43
CA GLN A 718 42.79 50.25 -12.75
C GLN A 718 41.88 50.02 -11.53
N ASN A 719 42.43 49.46 -10.45
CA ASN A 719 41.71 49.24 -9.20
C ASN A 719 41.81 50.47 -8.27
N GLN A 720 40.75 50.72 -7.52
CA GLN A 720 40.74 51.76 -6.48
C GLN A 720 41.82 51.50 -5.42
N GLU A 721 42.41 52.56 -4.87
CA GLU A 721 43.49 52.46 -3.87
C GLU A 721 43.07 51.66 -2.62
N ALA A 722 41.83 51.85 -2.15
CA ALA A 722 41.27 51.09 -1.03
C ALA A 722 41.26 49.57 -1.33
N ASN A 723 40.85 49.19 -2.55
CA ASN A 723 40.83 47.80 -3.01
C ASN A 723 42.24 47.20 -3.11
N ARG A 724 43.21 48.00 -3.57
CA ARG A 724 44.62 47.60 -3.64
C ARG A 724 45.22 47.38 -2.24
N SER A 725 44.93 48.29 -1.31
CA SER A 725 45.35 48.18 0.10
C SER A 725 44.72 46.98 0.80
N SER A 726 43.45 46.69 0.51
CA SER A 726 42.76 45.50 1.01
C SER A 726 43.43 44.22 0.51
N ALA A 727 43.64 44.10 -0.81
CA ALA A 727 44.29 42.93 -1.40
C ALA A 727 45.72 42.71 -0.86
N TYR A 728 46.49 43.78 -0.65
CA TYR A 728 47.80 43.68 0.01
C TYR A 728 47.69 43.15 1.45
N THR A 729 46.71 43.65 2.21
CA THR A 729 46.47 43.21 3.59
C THR A 729 46.05 41.73 3.64
N ASP A 730 45.23 41.28 2.69
CA ASP A 730 44.84 39.87 2.56
C ASP A 730 46.06 38.97 2.27
N SER A 731 46.98 39.40 1.40
CA SER A 731 48.25 38.69 1.17
C SER A 731 49.11 38.61 2.45
N LEU A 732 49.17 39.67 3.25
CA LEU A 732 49.91 39.67 4.52
C LEU A 732 49.25 38.78 5.59
N ASN A 733 47.92 38.76 5.63
CA ASN A 733 47.18 37.90 6.56
C ASN A 733 47.43 36.41 6.28
N ILE A 734 47.55 36.03 5.00
CA ILE A 734 47.92 34.65 4.60
C ILE A 734 49.33 34.31 5.10
N ALA A 735 50.33 35.17 4.85
CA ALA A 735 51.70 34.95 5.32
C ALA A 735 51.79 34.88 6.86
N THR A 736 51.06 35.75 7.56
CA THR A 736 50.94 35.74 9.03
C THR A 736 50.30 34.44 9.55
N ALA A 737 49.26 33.93 8.88
CA ALA A 737 48.62 32.67 9.27
C ALA A 737 49.57 31.47 9.12
N LEU A 738 50.35 31.47 8.03
CA LEU A 738 51.40 30.47 7.78
C LEU A 738 52.60 30.60 8.71
N ARG A 739 52.78 31.71 9.44
CA ARG A 739 54.02 32.02 10.19
C ARG A 739 55.27 31.98 9.29
N ASP A 740 55.11 32.37 8.03
CA ASP A 740 56.22 32.47 7.06
C ASP A 740 56.96 33.80 7.31
N TRP A 741 57.92 33.77 8.23
CA TRP A 741 58.66 34.97 8.66
C TRP A 741 59.47 35.61 7.53
N GLU A 742 59.97 34.83 6.57
CA GLU A 742 60.64 35.32 5.37
C GLU A 742 59.66 36.14 4.51
N LYS A 743 58.46 35.60 4.25
CA LYS A 743 57.45 36.29 3.45
C LYS A 743 56.84 37.49 4.18
N ILE A 744 56.63 37.40 5.49
CA ILE A 744 56.19 38.52 6.34
C ILE A 744 57.22 39.65 6.27
N HIS A 745 58.50 39.33 6.41
CA HIS A 745 59.58 40.31 6.30
C HIS A 745 59.59 40.96 4.91
N THR A 746 59.55 40.17 3.84
CA THR A 746 59.49 40.67 2.44
C THR A 746 58.30 41.60 2.22
N LEU A 747 57.11 41.21 2.67
CA LEU A 747 55.92 42.05 2.54
C LEU A 747 56.08 43.35 3.35
N SER A 748 56.71 43.30 4.53
CA SER A 748 56.94 44.49 5.36
C SER A 748 57.81 45.58 4.72
N GLU A 749 58.50 45.28 3.61
CA GLU A 749 59.26 46.25 2.81
C GLU A 749 58.39 47.05 1.84
N SER A 750 57.17 46.58 1.56
CA SER A 750 56.21 47.26 0.69
C SER A 750 55.79 48.62 1.26
N PRO A 751 55.58 49.65 0.41
CA PRO A 751 54.99 50.93 0.82
C PRO A 751 53.61 50.78 1.49
N PHE A 752 52.88 49.70 1.20
CA PHE A 752 51.59 49.41 1.84
C PHE A 752 51.71 48.98 3.30
N TRP A 753 52.90 48.66 3.83
CA TRP A 753 53.11 48.32 5.25
C TRP A 753 52.60 49.40 6.22
N GLN A 754 52.69 50.67 5.83
CA GLN A 754 52.19 51.79 6.63
C GLN A 754 50.65 51.81 6.73
N LYS A 755 49.97 51.23 5.74
CA LYS A 755 48.49 51.14 5.65
C LYS A 755 47.93 49.84 6.25
N VAL A 756 48.79 48.93 6.70
CA VAL A 756 48.36 47.68 7.36
C VAL A 756 47.61 48.02 8.65
N PRO A 757 46.42 47.42 8.87
CA PRO A 757 45.64 47.63 10.09
C PRO A 757 46.43 47.34 11.37
N ALA A 758 46.19 48.11 12.43
CA ALA A 758 46.83 47.93 13.73
C ALA A 758 46.65 46.51 14.26
N ALA A 759 45.44 45.94 14.15
CA ALA A 759 45.14 44.58 14.58
C ALA A 759 46.04 43.50 13.93
N THR A 760 46.39 43.66 12.64
CA THR A 760 47.32 42.76 11.96
C THR A 760 48.73 42.90 12.51
N LYS A 761 49.18 44.13 12.80
CA LYS A 761 50.48 44.38 13.45
C LYS A 761 50.51 43.85 14.89
N ASP A 762 49.41 43.96 15.62
CA ASP A 762 49.26 43.46 16.98
C ASP A 762 49.30 41.93 17.02
N ARG A 763 48.69 41.27 16.03
CA ARG A 763 48.76 39.81 15.89
C ARG A 763 50.21 39.33 15.69
N LEU A 764 50.95 39.96 14.78
CA LEU A 764 52.37 39.68 14.57
C LEU A 764 53.19 39.95 15.83
N ARG A 765 52.88 41.03 16.55
CA ARG A 765 53.52 41.37 17.82
C ARG A 765 53.35 40.28 18.87
N ASN A 766 52.12 39.80 19.05
CA ASN A 766 51.80 38.78 20.04
C ASN A 766 52.49 37.45 19.71
N GLN A 767 52.60 37.10 18.43
CA GLN A 767 53.36 35.93 17.99
C GLN A 767 54.85 36.05 18.34
N LEU A 768 55.46 37.23 18.16
CA LEU A 768 56.85 37.48 18.55
C LEU A 768 57.05 37.44 20.07
N ILE A 769 56.13 38.01 20.85
CA ILE A 769 56.17 37.95 22.33
C ILE A 769 56.15 36.49 22.81
N ASP A 770 55.30 35.64 22.22
CA ASP A 770 55.22 34.24 22.65
C ASP A 770 56.50 33.46 22.33
N ILE A 771 57.17 33.73 21.19
CA ILE A 771 58.50 33.17 20.87
C ILE A 771 59.54 33.67 21.88
N LEU A 772 59.49 34.96 22.23
CA LEU A 772 60.38 35.55 23.23
C LEU A 772 60.17 34.97 24.63
N GLU A 773 58.97 34.52 24.99
CA GLU A 773 58.74 33.90 26.32
C GLU A 773 58.92 32.37 26.32
N SER A 774 59.16 31.76 25.14
CA SER A 774 59.32 30.33 24.94
C SER A 774 60.80 29.91 24.77
N PRO A 775 61.17 28.64 25.01
CA PRO A 775 62.54 28.14 24.88
C PRO A 775 62.94 27.86 23.41
N ILE A 776 62.80 28.85 22.52
CA ILE A 776 63.19 28.75 21.09
C ILE A 776 64.26 29.79 20.73
N SER A 777 65.16 29.48 19.79
CA SER A 777 66.03 30.45 19.13
C SER A 777 65.25 31.40 18.21
N LEU A 778 65.70 32.66 18.09
CA LEU A 778 65.11 33.64 17.18
C LEU A 778 65.90 33.71 15.87
N SER A 779 65.22 33.58 14.72
CA SER A 779 65.85 33.82 13.41
C SER A 779 66.09 35.31 13.15
N ASP A 780 66.92 35.63 12.14
CA ASP A 780 67.18 37.02 11.76
C ASP A 780 65.91 37.74 11.28
N ASP A 781 65.06 37.07 10.50
CA ASP A 781 63.78 37.64 10.07
C ASP A 781 62.87 37.98 11.26
N MET A 782 62.80 37.11 12.29
CA MET A 782 62.03 37.39 13.51
C MET A 782 62.60 38.59 14.27
N GLN A 783 63.93 38.65 14.41
CA GLN A 783 64.59 39.75 15.09
C GLN A 783 64.39 41.08 14.34
N ASN A 784 64.47 41.07 13.00
CA ASN A 784 64.18 42.22 12.15
C ASN A 784 62.74 42.71 12.30
N MET A 785 61.80 41.80 12.56
CA MET A 785 60.40 42.16 12.80
C MET A 785 60.17 42.87 14.15
N LEU A 786 61.02 42.70 15.17
CA LEU A 786 60.86 43.33 16.50
C LEU A 786 60.75 44.86 16.44
N THR A 787 61.51 45.50 15.55
CA THR A 787 61.45 46.95 15.37
C THR A 787 60.31 47.39 14.46
N ARG A 788 59.92 46.55 13.48
CA ARG A 788 58.85 46.83 12.51
C ARG A 788 57.45 46.77 13.12
N VAL A 789 57.21 45.92 14.12
CA VAL A 789 55.92 45.81 14.82
C VAL A 789 55.77 46.80 16.00
N GLY A 790 56.86 47.48 16.39
CA GLY A 790 56.94 48.50 17.44
C GLY A 790 57.24 47.96 18.84
N LEU A 791 58.13 48.65 19.59
CA LEU A 791 58.64 48.25 20.92
C LEU A 791 57.69 48.64 22.08
N THR A 792 56.63 47.86 22.28
CA THR A 792 55.68 48.03 23.40
C THR A 792 56.28 47.60 24.74
N ASP A 793 55.58 47.87 25.85
CA ASP A 793 56.03 47.48 27.20
C ASP A 793 56.14 45.95 27.33
N GLU A 794 55.22 45.22 26.71
CA GLU A 794 55.17 43.76 26.69
C GLU A 794 56.32 43.16 25.89
N ILE A 795 56.64 43.71 24.70
CA ILE A 795 57.83 43.27 23.95
C ILE A 795 59.09 43.52 24.77
N VAL A 796 59.23 44.71 25.38
CA VAL A 796 60.44 45.02 26.14
C VAL A 796 60.60 44.12 27.37
N LEU A 797 59.49 43.77 28.04
CA LEU A 797 59.51 42.77 29.12
C LEU A 797 59.88 41.37 28.60
N ALA A 798 59.29 40.93 27.48
CA ALA A 798 59.62 39.64 26.88
C ALA A 798 61.08 39.57 26.42
N MET A 799 61.61 40.65 25.82
CA MET A 799 63.03 40.80 25.48
C MET A 799 63.92 40.78 26.73
N TYR A 800 63.50 41.39 27.84
CA TYR A 800 64.26 41.36 29.10
C TYR A 800 64.39 39.93 29.63
N LYS A 801 63.27 39.19 29.67
CA LYS A 801 63.24 37.77 30.06
C LYS A 801 64.05 36.89 29.09
N ALA A 802 64.08 37.24 27.80
CA ALA A 802 64.80 36.51 26.74
C ALA A 802 66.23 37.01 26.50
N SER A 803 66.78 37.86 27.38
CA SER A 803 68.02 38.59 27.12
C SER A 803 69.22 37.71 26.74
N ASN A 804 69.27 36.48 27.26
CA ASN A 804 70.31 35.49 26.95
C ASN A 804 70.23 34.87 25.54
N ARG A 805 69.11 35.05 24.81
CA ARG A 805 68.86 34.53 23.46
C ARG A 805 68.84 35.61 22.37
N LEU A 806 68.96 36.87 22.76
CA LEU A 806 68.99 37.99 21.83
C LEU A 806 70.43 38.24 21.36
N ASN A 807 70.60 38.74 20.14
CA ASN A 807 71.90 39.23 19.72
C ASN A 807 72.28 40.52 20.50
N ASN A 808 73.56 40.86 20.51
CA ASN A 808 74.09 42.00 21.28
C ASN A 808 73.43 43.34 20.93
N SER A 809 73.03 43.54 19.67
CA SER A 809 72.33 44.76 19.24
C SER A 809 70.95 44.88 19.88
N TYR A 810 70.19 43.77 19.95
CA TYR A 810 68.87 43.76 20.60
C TYR A 810 68.96 43.76 22.13
N ILE A 811 70.01 43.18 22.75
CA ILE A 811 70.27 43.32 24.19
C ILE A 811 70.50 44.79 24.55
N SER A 812 71.37 45.47 23.79
CA SER A 812 71.68 46.89 24.02
C SER A 812 70.43 47.76 23.86
N LEU A 813 69.61 47.46 22.86
CA LEU A 813 68.32 48.12 22.63
C LEU A 813 67.35 47.89 23.80
N MET A 814 67.22 46.64 24.26
CA MET A 814 66.37 46.27 25.39
C MET A 814 66.80 47.00 26.66
N GLN A 815 68.08 46.99 27.01
CA GLN A 815 68.59 47.65 28.22
C GLN A 815 68.33 49.16 28.19
N LYS A 816 68.53 49.81 27.03
CA LYS A 816 68.21 51.22 26.83
C LYS A 816 66.72 51.49 27.05
N GLU A 817 65.84 50.64 26.52
CA GLU A 817 64.40 50.77 26.68
C GLU A 817 63.94 50.51 28.12
N VAL A 818 64.49 49.52 28.82
CA VAL A 818 64.21 49.26 30.24
C VAL A 818 64.63 50.45 31.10
N GLY A 819 65.81 51.02 30.87
CA GLY A 819 66.26 52.23 31.56
C GLY A 819 65.31 53.41 31.35
N ARG A 820 64.94 53.66 30.08
CA ARG A 820 64.03 54.74 29.69
C ARG A 820 62.62 54.57 30.28
N LYS A 821 62.10 53.34 30.31
CA LYS A 821 60.76 53.04 30.82
C LYS A 821 60.72 53.12 32.34
N CYS A 822 61.69 52.52 33.04
CA CYS A 822 61.72 52.54 34.52
C CYS A 822 62.05 53.91 35.13
N SER A 823 62.70 54.82 34.37
CA SER A 823 62.85 56.21 34.81
C SER A 823 61.54 57.00 34.72
N ARG A 824 60.62 56.61 33.82
CA ARG A 824 59.34 57.29 33.59
C ARG A 824 58.20 56.71 34.43
N GLN A 825 58.13 55.39 34.52
CA GLN A 825 57.03 54.67 35.18
C GLN A 825 57.58 53.50 36.00
N LYS A 826 57.69 53.70 37.32
CA LYS A 826 58.26 52.70 38.24
C LYS A 826 57.40 51.45 38.44
N GLY A 827 56.10 51.53 38.15
CA GLY A 827 55.14 50.44 38.33
C GLY A 827 55.00 49.49 37.13
N LEU A 828 55.87 49.60 36.11
CA LEU A 828 55.85 48.65 35.00
C LEU A 828 56.40 47.29 35.45
N PRO A 829 55.89 46.16 34.92
CA PRO A 829 56.34 44.83 35.36
C PRO A 829 57.86 44.64 35.26
N VAL A 830 58.49 45.14 34.19
CA VAL A 830 59.95 45.07 34.00
C VAL A 830 60.74 45.83 35.07
N CYS A 831 60.14 46.84 35.70
CA CYS A 831 60.76 47.59 36.79
C CYS A 831 60.64 46.87 38.14
N HIS A 832 59.58 46.08 38.34
CA HIS A 832 59.45 45.19 39.50
C HIS A 832 60.49 44.07 39.44
N TRP A 833 60.77 43.51 38.24
CA TRP A 833 61.88 42.57 38.03
C TRP A 833 63.22 43.15 38.47
N LYS A 834 63.52 44.39 38.07
CA LYS A 834 64.73 45.10 38.48
C LYS A 834 64.80 45.36 39.99
N LYS A 835 63.67 45.56 40.67
CA LYS A 835 63.62 45.75 42.13
C LYS A 835 63.83 44.44 42.89
N VAL A 836 63.28 43.31 42.42
CA VAL A 836 63.53 41.99 43.02
C VAL A 836 65.01 41.61 42.92
N GLU A 837 65.65 41.90 41.79
CA GLU A 837 67.10 41.74 41.62
C GLU A 837 67.92 42.48 42.70
N GLN A 838 67.45 43.64 43.16
CA GLN A 838 68.08 44.38 44.24
C GLN A 838 67.83 43.76 45.62
N LEU A 839 66.61 43.28 45.89
CA LEU A 839 66.21 42.71 47.17
C LEU A 839 66.84 41.34 47.45
N ASP A 840 67.13 40.55 46.42
CA ASP A 840 67.81 39.27 46.58
C ASP A 840 69.15 39.44 47.34
N LYS A 841 69.86 40.55 47.12
CA LYS A 841 71.09 40.89 47.86
C LYS A 841 70.86 41.19 49.34
N GLU A 842 69.70 41.75 49.71
CA GLU A 842 69.37 42.05 51.12
C GLU A 842 68.99 40.79 51.90
N VAL A 843 68.40 39.78 51.25
CA VAL A 843 68.04 38.49 51.87
C VAL A 843 69.27 37.71 52.32
N GLU A 844 70.30 37.68 51.47
CA GLU A 844 71.57 36.99 51.77
C GLU A 844 72.19 37.54 53.06
N VAL A 845 72.18 38.87 53.24
CA VAL A 845 72.67 39.53 54.46
C VAL A 845 71.88 39.12 55.71
N PHE A 846 70.56 38.99 55.60
CA PHE A 846 69.70 38.64 56.74
C PHE A 846 69.86 37.19 57.19
N GLU A 847 70.07 36.25 56.28
CA GLU A 847 70.28 34.84 56.62
C GLU A 847 71.51 34.65 57.51
N GLU A 848 72.62 35.30 57.17
CA GLU A 848 73.85 35.24 57.98
C GLU A 848 73.65 35.79 59.40
N GLN A 849 72.85 36.85 59.54
CA GLN A 849 72.53 37.46 60.82
C GLN A 849 71.79 36.48 61.76
N LEU A 850 70.85 35.69 61.25
CA LEU A 850 70.06 34.73 62.03
C LEU A 850 70.90 33.55 62.56
N GLN A 851 71.92 33.13 61.82
CA GLN A 851 72.77 32.01 62.24
C GLN A 851 73.61 32.36 63.48
N LYS A 852 74.08 33.62 63.55
CA LYS A 852 74.99 34.14 64.59
C LYS A 852 74.28 34.67 65.85
N SER A 853 72.96 34.82 65.81
CA SER A 853 72.17 35.45 66.87
C SER A 853 72.08 34.59 68.15
N LYS A 854 72.09 35.24 69.33
CA LYS A 854 71.93 34.58 70.64
C LYS A 854 70.57 33.87 70.74
N LEU A 855 70.49 32.80 71.53
CA LEU A 855 69.27 32.01 71.71
C LEU A 855 68.44 32.47 72.92
N ASP A 856 68.17 33.78 72.99
CA ASP A 856 67.36 34.43 74.00
C ASP A 856 66.19 35.20 73.36
N LEU A 857 65.24 35.68 74.17
CA LEU A 857 64.05 36.37 73.68
C LEU A 857 64.35 37.72 73.01
N LYS A 858 65.41 38.42 73.44
CA LYS A 858 65.77 39.74 72.88
C LYS A 858 66.25 39.61 71.44
N ALA A 859 66.99 38.53 71.15
CA ALA A 859 67.40 38.21 69.78
C ALA A 859 66.20 37.82 68.90
N VAL A 860 65.15 37.23 69.46
CA VAL A 860 63.90 36.94 68.72
C VAL A 860 63.22 38.24 68.26
N GLU A 861 63.08 39.23 69.13
CA GLU A 861 62.42 40.50 68.79
C GLU A 861 63.16 41.30 67.70
N LEU A 862 64.49 41.40 67.80
CA LEU A 862 65.31 42.13 66.83
C LEU A 862 65.21 41.50 65.44
N ASN A 863 65.38 40.18 65.36
CA ASN A 863 65.38 39.47 64.09
C ASN A 863 63.99 39.40 63.46
N ALA A 864 62.93 39.38 64.27
CA ALA A 864 61.56 39.48 63.77
C ALA A 864 61.29 40.83 63.07
N THR A 865 61.88 41.92 63.55
CA THR A 865 61.70 43.26 62.96
C THR A 865 62.42 43.39 61.61
N HIS A 866 63.66 42.90 61.50
CA HIS A 866 64.39 42.93 60.23
C HIS A 866 63.71 42.04 59.17
N PHE A 867 63.28 40.85 59.58
CA PHE A 867 62.46 39.97 58.75
C PHE A 867 61.21 40.68 58.19
N GLN A 868 60.46 41.37 59.06
CA GLN A 868 59.24 42.09 58.64
C GLN A 868 59.53 43.19 57.61
N LYS A 869 60.68 43.88 57.71
CA LYS A 869 61.08 44.92 56.74
C LYS A 869 61.31 44.33 55.35
N ILE A 870 62.13 43.28 55.24
CA ILE A 870 62.46 42.65 53.95
C ILE A 870 61.18 42.06 53.33
N LEU A 871 60.36 41.39 54.15
CA LEU A 871 59.11 40.82 53.67
C LEU A 871 58.14 41.89 53.13
N LYS A 872 58.11 43.08 53.74
CA LYS A 872 57.29 44.21 53.27
C LYS A 872 57.72 44.66 51.86
N GLU A 873 59.02 44.76 51.59
CA GLU A 873 59.53 45.15 50.27
C GLU A 873 59.23 44.10 49.20
N PHE A 874 59.35 42.80 49.51
CA PHE A 874 58.90 41.74 48.61
C PHE A 874 57.39 41.79 48.37
N THR A 875 56.61 42.11 49.40
CA THR A 875 55.15 42.27 49.26
C THR A 875 54.80 43.46 48.36
N GLN A 876 55.61 44.53 48.36
CA GLN A 876 55.42 45.66 47.44
C GLN A 876 55.90 45.36 46.01
N ALA A 877 56.91 44.51 45.87
CA ALA A 877 57.34 44.01 44.57
C ALA A 877 56.32 43.00 43.99
N SER A 878 55.52 42.36 44.85
CA SER A 878 54.34 41.58 44.46
C SER A 878 53.22 42.51 43.99
N ASN A 879 52.39 42.03 43.04
CA ASN A 879 51.41 42.76 42.22
C ASN A 879 51.98 43.37 40.93
N SER A 880 53.01 42.77 40.36
CA SER A 880 53.57 43.18 39.06
C SER A 880 52.69 42.82 37.86
N SER A 881 51.60 42.09 38.07
CA SER A 881 50.78 41.43 37.02
C SER A 881 51.54 40.44 36.14
N ASP A 882 52.84 40.22 36.38
CA ASP A 882 53.63 39.19 35.71
C ASP A 882 53.73 37.95 36.59
N PRO A 883 53.09 36.83 36.24
CA PRO A 883 53.04 35.69 37.14
C PRO A 883 54.40 34.98 37.28
N HIS A 884 55.33 35.17 36.34
CA HIS A 884 56.71 34.69 36.51
C HIS A 884 57.40 35.39 37.69
N LEU A 885 57.24 36.71 37.82
CA LEU A 885 57.77 37.45 38.96
C LEU A 885 57.07 37.08 40.28
N GLU A 886 55.75 36.87 40.27
CA GLU A 886 55.00 36.48 41.48
C GLU A 886 55.43 35.11 42.03
N ILE A 887 55.81 34.18 41.16
CA ILE A 887 56.41 32.88 41.53
C ILE A 887 57.71 33.14 42.27
N LEU A 888 58.58 33.99 41.72
CA LEU A 888 59.88 34.30 42.29
C LEU A 888 59.74 34.96 43.67
N VAL A 889 58.87 35.97 43.79
CA VAL A 889 58.61 36.66 45.05
C VAL A 889 58.04 35.71 46.13
N SER A 890 57.18 34.77 45.74
CA SER A 890 56.63 33.76 46.66
C SER A 890 57.72 32.79 47.14
N LEU A 891 58.64 32.37 46.27
CA LEU A 891 59.81 31.57 46.64
C LEU A 891 60.71 32.30 47.64
N ARG A 892 61.02 33.58 47.38
CA ARG A 892 61.83 34.40 48.29
C ARG A 892 61.19 34.52 49.67
N SER A 893 59.88 34.76 49.69
CA SER A 893 59.12 34.93 50.93
C SER A 893 59.08 33.63 51.75
N ALA A 894 58.85 32.48 51.10
CA ALA A 894 58.88 31.18 51.78
C ALA A 894 60.26 30.87 52.39
N TYR A 895 61.32 31.18 51.65
CA TYR A 895 62.69 31.00 52.12
C TYR A 895 62.94 31.78 53.41
N LEU A 896 62.55 33.07 53.44
CA LEU A 896 62.67 33.93 54.61
C LEU A 896 61.93 33.38 55.85
N TYR A 897 60.68 32.93 55.71
CA TYR A 897 59.90 32.38 56.84
C TYR A 897 60.48 31.06 57.38
N ASN A 898 61.07 30.22 56.51
CA ASN A 898 61.75 28.99 56.93
C ASN A 898 63.03 29.29 57.72
N LEU A 899 63.79 30.31 57.32
CA LEU A 899 64.96 30.77 58.08
C LEU A 899 64.56 31.21 59.50
N LEU A 900 63.49 32.01 59.61
CA LEU A 900 62.98 32.46 60.90
C LEU A 900 62.48 31.30 61.76
N SER A 901 61.76 30.34 61.17
CA SER A 901 61.27 29.15 61.87
C SER A 901 62.40 28.33 62.49
N LYS A 902 63.42 28.00 61.69
CA LYS A 902 64.60 27.25 62.17
C LYS A 902 65.32 27.98 63.30
N PHE A 903 65.39 29.31 63.23
CA PHE A 903 65.92 30.11 64.33
C PHE A 903 65.07 29.95 65.59
N LEU A 904 63.75 30.15 65.51
CA LEU A 904 62.84 30.04 66.65
C LEU A 904 62.81 28.64 67.30
N THR A 905 62.91 27.55 66.52
CA THR A 905 63.00 26.20 67.08
C THR A 905 64.26 26.02 67.92
N ARG A 906 65.40 26.54 67.47
CA ARG A 906 66.64 26.52 68.25
C ARG A 906 66.50 27.31 69.54
N VAL A 907 65.86 28.49 69.50
CA VAL A 907 65.56 29.29 70.69
C VAL A 907 64.61 28.55 71.64
N ALA A 908 63.59 27.86 71.12
CA ALA A 908 62.63 27.10 71.93
C ALA A 908 63.29 25.99 72.75
N VAL A 909 64.21 25.23 72.16
CA VAL A 909 64.97 24.18 72.85
C VAL A 909 65.80 24.78 73.99
N ALA A 910 66.39 25.95 73.76
CA ALA A 910 67.22 26.65 74.74
C ALA A 910 66.43 27.32 75.89
N ASN A 911 65.11 27.46 75.75
CA ASN A 911 64.27 28.17 76.71
C ASN A 911 63.09 27.28 77.19
N PRO A 912 63.33 26.31 78.10
CA PRO A 912 62.34 25.30 78.50
C PRO A 912 60.97 25.84 78.97
N PRO A 913 60.88 26.92 79.79
CA PRO A 913 59.58 27.43 80.26
C PRO A 913 58.68 27.95 79.14
N LEU A 914 59.28 28.40 78.04
CA LEU A 914 58.60 28.97 76.88
C LEU A 914 58.72 28.09 75.64
N LYS A 915 59.28 26.89 75.81
CA LYS A 915 59.58 25.97 74.73
C LYS A 915 58.34 25.71 73.90
N ASP A 916 57.19 25.52 74.55
CA ASP A 916 55.93 25.25 73.86
C ASP A 916 55.45 26.47 73.06
N VAL A 917 55.61 27.69 73.59
CA VAL A 917 55.22 28.94 72.90
C VAL A 917 56.13 29.22 71.70
N LEU A 918 57.45 29.09 71.88
CA LEU A 918 58.43 29.36 70.82
C LEU A 918 58.44 28.25 69.77
N ALA A 919 58.26 26.98 70.16
CA ALA A 919 58.08 25.89 69.23
C ALA A 919 56.77 26.06 68.45
N SER A 920 55.70 26.53 69.10
CA SER A 920 54.45 26.90 68.44
C SER A 920 54.66 28.03 67.42
N LYS A 921 55.40 29.10 67.76
CA LYS A 921 55.70 30.21 66.82
C LYS A 921 56.65 29.81 65.69
N ALA A 922 57.63 28.96 65.97
CA ALA A 922 58.47 28.38 64.93
C ALA A 922 57.64 27.55 63.96
N LEU A 923 56.71 26.74 64.49
CA LEU A 923 55.78 25.95 63.69
C LEU A 923 54.85 26.86 62.88
N ASP A 924 54.35 27.96 63.43
CA ASP A 924 53.55 28.97 62.71
C ASP A 924 54.34 29.59 61.55
N SER A 925 55.62 29.93 61.76
CA SER A 925 56.50 30.48 60.72
C SER A 925 56.77 29.45 59.61
N SER A 926 57.02 28.19 59.95
CA SER A 926 57.19 27.10 58.96
C SER A 926 55.89 26.84 58.20
N LYS A 927 54.75 26.84 58.89
CA LYS A 927 53.42 26.77 58.25
C LYS A 927 53.21 27.92 57.27
N THR A 928 53.62 29.14 57.61
CA THR A 928 53.53 30.30 56.72
C THR A 928 54.48 30.19 55.52
N ALA A 929 55.71 29.69 55.71
CA ALA A 929 56.60 29.38 54.60
C ALA A 929 55.99 28.37 53.63
N ALA A 930 55.38 27.31 54.17
CA ALA A 930 54.66 26.32 53.38
C ALA A 930 53.44 26.93 52.66
N GLN A 931 52.76 27.91 53.26
CA GLN A 931 51.69 28.67 52.59
C GLN A 931 52.22 29.49 51.40
N TYR A 932 53.41 30.10 51.50
CA TYR A 932 54.02 30.80 50.35
C TYR A 932 54.49 29.85 49.25
N LEU A 933 55.04 28.68 49.58
CA LEU A 933 55.33 27.64 48.58
C LEU A 933 54.04 27.11 47.94
N SER A 934 52.98 26.96 48.72
CA SER A 934 51.65 26.61 48.22
C SER A 934 51.10 27.70 47.30
N ARG A 935 51.25 28.99 47.65
CA ARG A 935 50.90 30.12 46.78
C ARG A 935 51.69 30.08 45.48
N CYS A 936 52.99 29.85 45.56
CA CYS A 936 53.86 29.72 44.39
C CYS A 936 53.35 28.60 43.45
N LYS A 937 53.08 27.40 43.98
CA LYS A 937 52.53 26.27 43.21
C LYS A 937 51.15 26.60 42.63
N LYS A 938 50.32 27.29 43.42
CA LYS A 938 49.00 27.76 43.00
C LYS A 938 49.07 28.79 41.88
N ILE A 939 50.07 29.69 41.87
CA ILE A 939 50.27 30.62 40.76
C ILE A 939 50.58 29.84 39.47
N ILE A 940 51.50 28.86 39.54
CA ILE A 940 51.84 28.00 38.40
C ILE A 940 50.61 27.25 37.90
N GLU A 941 49.83 26.66 38.81
CA GLU A 941 48.62 25.90 38.48
C GLU A 941 47.54 26.79 37.86
N VAL A 942 47.20 27.90 38.53
CA VAL A 942 46.11 28.81 38.13
C VAL A 942 46.42 29.56 36.84
N GLN A 943 47.63 30.11 36.74
CA GLN A 943 48.05 30.87 35.56
C GLN A 943 48.51 29.96 34.43
N SER A 944 48.78 28.69 34.74
CA SER A 944 49.24 27.68 33.78
C SER A 944 50.46 28.14 32.97
N ILE A 945 51.29 29.04 33.50
CA ILE A 945 52.46 29.57 32.79
C ILE A 945 53.66 28.63 32.90
N LEU A 946 54.45 28.53 31.84
CA LEU A 946 55.72 27.82 31.84
C LEU A 946 56.84 28.84 31.95
N THR A 947 57.61 28.75 33.04
CA THR A 947 58.75 29.64 33.27
C THR A 947 59.93 28.84 33.82
N PRO A 948 61.17 29.33 33.64
CA PRO A 948 62.34 28.67 34.21
C PRO A 948 62.33 28.64 35.75
N ALA A 949 61.58 29.54 36.42
CA ALA A 949 61.43 29.54 37.87
C ALA A 949 60.54 28.41 38.42
N ASN A 950 59.71 27.78 37.56
CA ASN A 950 58.73 26.79 38.02
C ASN A 950 59.38 25.62 38.78
N LYS A 951 60.54 25.10 38.32
CA LYS A 951 61.25 23.96 38.92
C LYS A 951 61.54 24.15 40.40
N TYR A 952 61.95 25.36 40.75
CA TYR A 952 62.37 25.70 42.10
C TYR A 952 61.17 25.79 43.04
N CYS A 953 60.02 26.21 42.52
CA CYS A 953 58.77 26.25 43.26
C CYS A 953 58.34 24.87 43.76
N PHE A 954 58.46 23.84 42.91
CA PHE A 954 58.10 22.48 43.29
C PHE A 954 59.10 21.85 44.25
N LYS A 955 60.40 22.12 44.05
CA LYS A 955 61.50 21.68 44.92
C LYS A 955 61.57 22.44 46.25
N GLY A 956 60.84 23.56 46.40
CA GLY A 956 60.93 24.44 47.57
C GLY A 956 62.30 25.11 47.71
N GLN A 957 62.99 25.32 46.59
CA GLN A 957 64.34 25.86 46.53
C GLN A 957 64.33 27.34 46.14
N ASN A 958 65.37 28.06 46.56
CA ASN A 958 65.55 29.47 46.28
C ASN A 958 66.64 29.66 45.19
N PRO A 959 66.31 29.90 43.89
CA PRO A 959 67.29 30.00 42.80
C PRO A 959 67.95 31.39 42.69
N SER A 960 69.07 31.55 41.99
CA SER A 960 69.53 32.89 41.55
C SER A 960 68.60 33.47 40.47
N LEU A 961 68.62 34.79 40.26
CA LEU A 961 67.79 35.45 39.26
C LEU A 961 68.11 34.97 37.83
N GLU A 962 69.39 34.81 37.50
CA GLU A 962 69.83 34.28 36.21
C GLU A 962 69.27 32.87 35.95
N ASN A 963 69.34 32.00 36.95
CA ASN A 963 68.78 30.65 36.86
C ASN A 963 67.24 30.63 36.80
N ALA A 964 66.58 31.68 37.30
CA ALA A 964 65.13 31.85 37.19
C ALA A 964 64.71 32.38 35.80
N LEU A 965 65.61 33.01 35.04
CA LEU A 965 65.34 33.54 33.69
C LEU A 965 65.83 32.61 32.57
N ASN A 966 66.77 31.70 32.85
CA ASN A 966 67.37 30.84 31.85
C ASN A 966 66.67 29.47 31.71
N TYR A 967 66.17 29.17 30.51
CA TYR A 967 65.79 27.80 30.15
C TYR A 967 67.04 26.93 29.95
N ASN A 968 67.03 25.74 30.53
CA ASN A 968 68.17 24.82 30.48
C ASN A 968 68.45 24.30 29.05
N ASN A 969 67.41 24.17 28.22
CA ASN A 969 67.49 23.69 26.83
C ASN A 969 66.71 24.66 25.93
N VAL A 970 67.37 25.22 24.90
CA VAL A 970 66.75 26.09 23.88
C VAL A 970 66.71 25.32 22.57
N ASN A 971 65.53 25.20 21.96
CA ASN A 971 65.33 24.49 20.69
C ASN A 971 65.48 25.45 19.50
N GLU A 972 65.85 24.93 18.33
CA GLU A 972 65.81 25.69 17.07
C GLU A 972 64.35 25.90 16.61
N TYR A 973 64.08 27.01 15.91
CA TYR A 973 62.77 27.21 15.28
C TYR A 973 62.65 26.27 14.07
N PRO A 974 61.53 25.52 13.92
CA PRO A 974 61.37 24.61 12.80
C PRO A 974 61.48 25.30 11.43
N GLU A 975 62.13 24.64 10.47
CA GLU A 975 62.23 25.14 9.09
C GLU A 975 60.86 25.15 8.40
N PHE A 976 60.58 26.20 7.61
CA PHE A 976 59.34 26.33 6.86
C PHE A 976 59.40 25.51 5.57
N GLU A 977 58.57 24.47 5.46
CA GLU A 977 58.54 23.61 4.27
C GLU A 977 57.38 24.00 3.32
N LYS A 978 57.71 24.50 2.12
CA LYS A 978 56.74 24.82 1.05
C LYS A 978 56.22 23.53 0.40
N ILE A 979 54.93 23.47 0.09
CA ILE A 979 54.30 22.37 -0.65
C ILE A 979 54.02 22.76 -2.10
N ASN A 980 53.88 21.77 -2.99
CA ASN A 980 53.28 21.98 -4.30
C ASN A 980 51.75 22.02 -4.15
N GLU A 981 51.21 23.23 -4.01
CA GLU A 981 49.79 23.48 -3.77
C GLU A 981 48.86 22.94 -4.87
N GLU A 982 49.36 22.61 -6.06
CA GLU A 982 48.55 22.06 -7.14
C GLU A 982 48.45 20.53 -7.12
N ASN A 983 49.43 19.85 -6.52
CA ASN A 983 49.58 18.39 -6.64
C ASN A 983 49.52 17.63 -5.32
N ASP A 984 50.24 18.09 -4.28
CA ASP A 984 50.53 17.26 -3.09
C ASP A 984 49.27 16.89 -2.30
N TYR A 985 48.22 17.73 -2.36
CA TYR A 985 46.97 17.58 -1.61
C TYR A 985 45.72 17.70 -2.48
N LEU A 986 45.85 17.53 -3.81
CA LEU A 986 44.79 17.80 -4.77
C LEU A 986 43.45 17.13 -4.41
N ASN A 987 43.46 15.89 -3.93
CA ASN A 987 42.25 15.17 -3.54
C ASN A 987 41.54 15.80 -2.33
N ASP A 988 42.29 16.24 -1.33
CA ASP A 988 41.74 16.91 -0.15
C ASP A 988 41.22 18.31 -0.50
N GLN A 989 41.94 19.02 -1.37
CA GLN A 989 41.52 20.31 -1.91
C GLN A 989 40.22 20.18 -2.73
N LYS A 990 40.09 19.13 -3.55
CA LYS A 990 38.87 18.78 -4.29
C LYS A 990 37.68 18.53 -3.36
N ASN A 991 37.91 17.83 -2.25
CA ASN A 991 36.89 17.58 -1.23
C ASN A 991 36.47 18.89 -0.53
N LEU A 992 37.43 19.76 -0.24
CA LEU A 992 37.19 21.06 0.39
C LEU A 992 36.46 22.03 -0.55
N PHE A 993 36.84 22.05 -1.82
CA PHE A 993 36.28 22.90 -2.87
C PHE A 993 34.77 22.68 -3.05
N SER A 994 34.36 21.41 -3.10
CA SER A 994 32.96 20.98 -3.30
C SER A 994 32.12 20.99 -2.01
N SER A 995 32.73 21.10 -0.83
CA SER A 995 32.00 21.02 0.43
C SER A 995 31.07 22.22 0.65
N THR A 996 29.86 21.99 1.15
CA THR A 996 28.91 23.04 1.57
C THR A 996 29.12 23.45 3.04
N ASN A 997 29.56 22.52 3.89
CA ASN A 997 30.03 22.76 5.27
C ASN A 997 31.54 22.56 5.30
N GLY A 998 32.28 23.64 5.03
CA GLY A 998 33.72 23.62 4.87
C GLY A 998 34.49 23.11 6.09
N ASP A 999 33.90 23.20 7.28
CA ASP A 999 34.54 22.89 8.57
C ASP A 999 35.16 21.50 8.63
N GLU A 1000 34.44 20.44 8.26
CA GLU A 1000 34.96 19.07 8.40
C GLU A 1000 36.05 18.76 7.38
N ALA A 1001 35.85 19.16 6.12
CA ALA A 1001 36.86 18.99 5.07
C ALA A 1001 38.13 19.80 5.37
N LEU A 1002 37.95 21.02 5.90
CA LEU A 1002 39.04 21.89 6.31
C LEU A 1002 39.76 21.33 7.56
N LEU A 1003 39.01 20.77 8.52
CA LEU A 1003 39.57 20.10 9.68
C LEU A 1003 40.37 18.86 9.28
N ASN A 1004 39.89 18.09 8.30
CA ASN A 1004 40.58 16.92 7.78
C ASN A 1004 41.88 17.30 7.06
N ILE A 1005 41.87 18.28 6.15
CA ILE A 1005 43.11 18.71 5.47
C ILE A 1005 44.08 19.37 6.45
N ALA A 1006 43.61 20.17 7.42
CA ALA A 1006 44.46 20.74 8.47
C ALA A 1006 45.10 19.63 9.33
N THR A 1007 44.34 18.57 9.65
CA THR A 1007 44.86 17.40 10.35
C THR A 1007 45.88 16.65 9.52
N LYS A 1008 45.65 16.52 8.22
CA LYS A 1008 46.56 15.83 7.31
C LYS A 1008 47.87 16.60 7.15
N TYR A 1009 47.81 17.91 6.95
CA TYR A 1009 48.99 18.77 7.02
C TYR A 1009 49.75 18.58 8.33
N TYR A 1010 49.04 18.50 9.45
CA TYR A 1010 49.67 18.26 10.75
C TYR A 1010 50.35 16.89 10.84
N THR A 1011 49.70 15.82 10.36
CA THR A 1011 50.27 14.46 10.39
C THR A 1011 51.45 14.30 9.44
N ASP A 1012 51.43 14.99 8.31
CA ASP A 1012 52.48 14.95 7.29
C ASP A 1012 53.67 15.87 7.62
N GLY A 1013 53.63 16.58 8.76
CA GLY A 1013 54.68 17.49 9.21
C GLY A 1013 54.65 18.88 8.57
N LYS A 1014 53.63 19.20 7.75
CA LYS A 1014 53.42 20.53 7.16
C LYS A 1014 52.76 21.48 8.15
N ILE A 1015 53.45 21.73 9.27
CA ILE A 1015 52.89 22.38 10.47
C ILE A 1015 52.32 23.77 10.17
N ASN A 1016 52.99 24.56 9.33
CA ASN A 1016 52.57 25.90 8.97
C ASN A 1016 51.25 25.93 8.18
N TYR A 1017 51.08 25.00 7.24
CA TYR A 1017 49.83 24.83 6.49
C TYR A 1017 48.71 24.29 7.38
N ALA A 1018 49.03 23.38 8.30
CA ALA A 1018 48.09 22.89 9.31
C ALA A 1018 47.55 24.02 10.18
N LEU A 1019 48.46 24.90 10.63
CA LEU A 1019 48.13 26.08 11.41
C LEU A 1019 47.25 27.05 10.63
N ALA A 1020 47.66 27.43 9.41
CA ALA A 1020 46.90 28.38 8.59
C ALA A 1020 45.49 27.85 8.25
N ALA A 1021 45.38 26.55 7.92
CA ALA A 1021 44.10 25.91 7.64
C ALA A 1021 43.21 25.86 8.88
N ALA A 1022 43.79 25.55 10.04
CA ALA A 1022 43.05 25.49 11.30
C ALA A 1022 42.62 26.87 11.79
N GLU A 1023 43.46 27.91 11.65
CA GLU A 1023 43.10 29.29 11.94
C GLU A 1023 41.98 29.80 11.02
N SER A 1024 42.05 29.48 9.71
CA SER A 1024 40.96 29.78 8.78
C SER A 1024 39.66 29.12 9.22
N GLY A 1025 39.70 27.85 9.62
CA GLY A 1025 38.52 27.13 10.13
C GLY A 1025 37.98 27.70 11.44
N ALA A 1026 38.85 28.05 12.39
CA ALA A 1026 38.43 28.68 13.64
C ALA A 1026 37.78 30.06 13.41
N SER A 1027 38.26 30.82 12.41
CA SER A 1027 37.70 32.13 12.07
C SER A 1027 36.28 32.07 11.47
N MET A 1028 35.90 30.93 10.89
CA MET A 1028 34.54 30.70 10.39
C MET A 1028 33.51 30.56 11.53
N GLY A 1029 33.97 30.39 12.78
CA GLY A 1029 33.11 30.25 13.95
C GLY A 1029 32.41 28.90 14.02
N GLY A 1030 31.37 28.79 14.86
CA GLY A 1030 30.56 27.58 14.97
C GLY A 1030 31.08 26.52 15.96
N LYS A 1031 30.51 25.31 15.88
CA LYS A 1031 30.75 24.23 16.87
C LYS A 1031 32.11 23.53 16.68
N SER A 1032 32.76 23.73 15.54
CA SER A 1032 34.04 23.12 15.17
C SER A 1032 35.24 23.89 15.72
N VAL A 1033 35.06 25.13 16.21
CA VAL A 1033 36.15 25.98 16.75
C VAL A 1033 37.00 25.26 17.79
N PRO A 1034 36.44 24.55 18.80
CA PRO A 1034 37.26 23.81 19.75
C PRO A 1034 38.09 22.69 19.11
N LEU A 1035 37.67 22.12 17.98
CA LEU A 1035 38.43 21.09 17.26
C LEU A 1035 39.60 21.71 16.48
N PHE A 1036 39.36 22.85 15.82
CA PHE A 1036 40.43 23.63 15.18
C PHE A 1036 41.45 24.13 16.21
N ASN A 1037 40.99 24.58 17.38
CA ASN A 1037 41.88 24.96 18.49
C ASN A 1037 42.80 23.82 18.94
N ALA A 1038 42.39 22.55 18.78
CA ALA A 1038 43.28 21.42 19.06
C ALA A 1038 44.44 21.36 18.06
N ILE A 1039 44.16 21.54 16.76
CA ILE A 1039 45.17 21.55 15.70
C ILE A 1039 46.04 22.80 15.79
N ILE A 1040 45.45 23.98 16.01
CA ILE A 1040 46.19 25.24 16.24
C ILE A 1040 47.13 25.02 17.42
N GLY A 1041 46.59 24.62 18.58
CA GLY A 1041 47.36 24.38 19.79
C GLY A 1041 48.51 23.41 19.58
N CYS A 1042 48.26 22.28 18.92
CA CYS A 1042 49.29 21.30 18.57
C CYS A 1042 50.34 21.84 17.58
N SER A 1043 49.90 22.58 16.57
CA SER A 1043 50.80 23.14 15.54
C SER A 1043 51.72 24.18 16.16
N VAL A 1044 51.17 25.08 16.99
CA VAL A 1044 51.96 26.08 17.69
C VAL A 1044 52.85 25.46 18.79
N VAL A 1045 52.48 24.32 19.42
CA VAL A 1045 53.43 23.52 20.23
C VAL A 1045 54.64 23.08 19.40
N ASN A 1046 54.43 22.57 18.18
CA ASN A 1046 55.53 22.13 17.32
C ASN A 1046 56.39 23.30 16.82
N LEU A 1047 55.79 24.47 16.61
CA LEU A 1047 56.49 25.72 16.33
C LEU A 1047 57.08 26.39 17.59
N GLY A 1048 56.97 25.75 18.76
CA GLY A 1048 57.52 26.18 20.05
C GLY A 1048 56.81 27.36 20.75
N HIS A 1049 55.67 27.79 20.25
CA HIS A 1049 54.83 28.86 20.81
C HIS A 1049 54.01 28.34 22.00
N HIS A 1050 54.65 28.24 23.17
CA HIS A 1050 54.12 27.46 24.29
C HIS A 1050 52.93 28.12 24.99
N ASN A 1051 52.91 29.44 25.19
CA ASN A 1051 51.77 30.06 25.88
C ASN A 1051 50.57 30.19 24.93
N GLU A 1052 50.81 30.47 23.64
CA GLU A 1052 49.78 30.40 22.60
C GLU A 1052 49.17 28.98 22.54
N ALA A 1053 50.03 27.94 22.54
CA ALA A 1053 49.60 26.55 22.60
C ALA A 1053 48.66 26.27 23.77
N LYS A 1054 49.03 26.72 24.98
CA LYS A 1054 48.20 26.51 26.18
C LYS A 1054 46.84 27.15 26.06
N TYR A 1055 46.79 28.39 25.56
CA TYR A 1055 45.53 29.10 25.36
C TYR A 1055 44.60 28.31 24.43
N TYR A 1056 45.11 27.89 23.27
CA TYR A 1056 44.30 27.13 22.31
C TYR A 1056 43.94 25.73 22.84
N LEU A 1057 44.89 24.98 23.41
CA LEU A 1057 44.63 23.65 23.96
C LEU A 1057 43.64 23.69 25.15
N LYS A 1058 43.66 24.74 25.97
CA LYS A 1058 42.68 24.94 27.05
C LYS A 1058 41.26 25.08 26.49
N ASN A 1059 41.12 25.86 25.43
CA ASN A 1059 39.86 26.11 24.74
C ASN A 1059 39.52 25.08 23.64
N ALA A 1060 40.33 24.02 23.52
CA ALA A 1060 40.13 22.97 22.54
C ALA A 1060 39.25 21.83 23.08
N SER A 1061 38.54 21.15 22.19
CA SER A 1061 38.01 19.80 22.43
C SER A 1061 39.03 18.79 21.97
N ASP A 1062 39.07 17.60 22.58
CA ASP A 1062 40.03 16.58 22.16
C ASP A 1062 39.60 15.99 20.81
N TYR A 1063 40.32 16.34 19.75
CA TYR A 1063 40.07 15.87 18.39
C TYR A 1063 41.06 14.78 18.02
N LYS A 1064 40.58 13.54 17.84
CA LYS A 1064 41.40 12.36 17.52
C LYS A 1064 42.59 12.15 18.46
N GLY A 1065 42.45 12.53 19.74
CA GLY A 1065 43.50 12.43 20.75
C GLY A 1065 44.61 13.48 20.62
N LEU A 1066 44.51 14.42 19.67
CA LEU A 1066 45.52 15.46 19.45
C LEU A 1066 45.68 16.36 20.68
N LYS A 1067 44.57 16.81 21.30
CA LYS A 1067 44.65 17.68 22.48
C LYS A 1067 45.37 16.94 23.60
N SER A 1068 44.99 15.70 23.88
CA SER A 1068 45.61 14.90 24.94
C SER A 1068 47.09 14.63 24.66
N LYS A 1069 47.45 14.29 23.40
CA LYS A 1069 48.84 14.07 22.99
C LYS A 1069 49.68 15.34 23.13
N CYS A 1070 49.18 16.48 22.67
CA CYS A 1070 49.89 17.75 22.72
C CYS A 1070 49.95 18.31 24.14
N LEU A 1071 48.91 18.14 24.97
CA LEU A 1071 48.97 18.44 26.40
C LEU A 1071 49.97 17.52 27.12
N SER A 1072 50.08 16.25 26.73
CA SER A 1072 51.10 15.35 27.28
C SER A 1072 52.50 15.76 26.86
N LYS A 1073 52.70 16.13 25.59
CA LYS A 1073 53.97 16.67 25.07
C LYS A 1073 54.34 17.97 25.78
N LEU A 1074 53.36 18.85 25.98
CA LEU A 1074 53.56 20.09 26.71
C LEU A 1074 53.89 19.82 28.18
N LYS A 1075 53.21 18.87 28.84
CA LYS A 1075 53.51 18.43 30.21
C LYS A 1075 54.86 17.72 30.34
N SER A 1076 55.31 16.98 29.33
CA SER A 1076 56.65 16.39 29.33
C SER A 1076 57.70 17.47 29.19
N MET A 1077 57.49 18.44 28.30
CA MET A 1077 58.35 19.61 28.19
C MET A 1077 58.34 20.43 29.49
N GLU A 1078 57.18 20.56 30.16
CA GLU A 1078 57.09 21.13 31.50
C GLU A 1078 57.92 20.33 32.51
N LYS A 1079 57.87 18.99 32.49
CA LYS A 1079 58.70 18.14 33.36
C LYS A 1079 60.19 18.24 33.06
N ASP A 1080 60.58 18.39 31.80
CA ASP A 1080 61.98 18.59 31.42
C ASP A 1080 62.50 19.98 31.83
N ILE A 1081 61.57 20.93 31.98
CA ILE A 1081 61.82 22.29 32.50
C ILE A 1081 61.72 22.35 34.04
N LEU A 1082 61.00 21.43 34.70
CA LEU A 1082 60.78 21.29 36.16
C LEU A 1082 61.84 20.43 36.87
#